data_AF-A0A4V2VD99-F1
#
_entry.id   AF-A0A4V2VD99-F1
#
_cell.length_a   1.000
_cell.length_b   1.000
_cell.length_c   1.000
_cell.angle_alpha   90.00
_cell.angle_beta   90.00
_cell.angle_gamma   90.00
#
_symmetry.space_group_name_H-M   'P 1'
#
loop_
_entity.id
_entity.type
_entity.pdbx_description
1 polymer ?
#
loop_
_entity_poly.entity_id
_entity_poly.type
_entity_poly.pdbx_seq_one_letter_code
_entity_poly.pdbx_strand_id
1 'polypeptide(L)'
;MLRNHLILAVAGVVLVLSLVLAGLWIWTGNVIVSIMSERLIREVTHAVHRDVDHLVRSADKAVSRLANGLARHDLSPGDPHAVAQELHTLLAEEPDVDWMFFANEAGGIVSVGRLADSSVVFLMTDEFRANVVREFEALPSGRIGRLRKSEGAFDARGRIWYARAKETGKRYWTEPYLGVGEPILGISLSLPVFNKNRNFVGVCGIDLILTNLSRFLQTLEIGDNGRAFIMDATGHLIGASGGVAPVTIGADGAHLRLQASEATDPIVRETARYLRRYPGVAGSSSPGPRVFSFSDPEGGRIYAAVDRAEAPGALDWTIISAVPASDFLTPVYRAAYLSIGVGTVIVAVFGVLGLGLVGRTLRPLTALTQAAHAIANGEWREVPKVRRNDEVGLLAQAFALMTFRLKETLEGLRRSEANFAEAQRVAHVGYWERDLDTDCLTWSDETYRIFGLTPRAGTVVSLAEAVERIHPEDRSIWSQAAAEAMRGESRYDLEYRIVRPGGELRIVHSQGDLTRDGSGRPHSMFGTIQDVTERKRVEEALRDSEEQWRAVFENNPTMYFMVDASGTVVSVNPFGAQQLGYTVDELIDRPVKDIFHEEDRDAVQRHAAACLEHLGRAMSWELRKIRKDGSMLWVRETGRAMVIKKRPVILIVCEDITERKRAEEAARRSEEELREVIETVPAMVWTALPDGRVDFINRRWQEFTGLCLDATAGASWDAEARFHPEDFEHYMSRWHASLATGHPFEVEVRIRRAADGEYRWWFENAVPLRDEHGNIVKWYGFLVDIEDRKRAEEALHKAQAELAHVARVTTMGALTSSIAHEVNQPLAAVVTNANAALHWLASEPPNLDEARETVERIVRDGHRAGEVIGRVRALLKKTVTVTAQVDLNGLVEDSVALVQGEVRRHRILLRTELAHDLPHVAGDRVQLQQVILNLVMNGMEAMKTIADRPRVLLIRSRLDASEAALVEVHDTGVGLEPQSVERVFEAFFTTKAEGLGMGLAICRSIIEAHGGRLWARTNDPWGAVFQFTLPSAPAENAPGEHPGPAPAV
;
A
#
# COMPACT_ATOMS: atom_id res chain seq x y z
N MET A 1 5.92 41.67 21.08
CA MET A 1 6.89 41.75 19.97
C MET A 1 7.67 40.46 19.78
N LEU A 2 8.32 39.88 20.80
CA LEU A 2 9.05 38.59 20.67
C LEU A 2 8.22 37.43 20.07
N ARG A 3 6.91 37.37 20.39
CA ARG A 3 5.95 36.37 19.88
C ARG A 3 5.88 36.28 18.36
N ASN A 4 5.96 37.41 17.65
CA ASN A 4 5.77 37.42 16.20
C ASN A 4 7.08 37.16 15.46
N HIS A 5 8.22 37.62 16.00
CA HIS A 5 9.51 37.50 15.31
C HIS A 5 10.04 36.08 15.21
N LEU A 6 9.85 35.24 16.24
CA LEU A 6 10.39 33.87 16.22
C LEU A 6 9.58 32.93 15.28
N ILE A 7 8.25 33.05 15.33
CA ILE A 7 7.34 32.20 14.52
C ILE A 7 7.44 32.56 13.04
N LEU A 8 7.50 33.85 12.71
CA LEU A 8 7.64 34.31 11.32
C LEU A 8 9.00 33.93 10.72
N ALA A 9 10.07 33.92 11.52
CA ALA A 9 11.40 33.52 11.03
C ALA A 9 11.46 32.04 10.66
N VAL A 10 10.93 31.14 11.50
CA VAL A 10 10.91 29.70 11.22
C VAL A 10 10.00 29.38 10.03
N ALA A 11 8.82 29.99 9.96
CA ALA A 11 7.91 29.85 8.82
C ALA A 11 8.55 30.31 7.50
N GLY A 12 9.30 31.42 7.53
CA GLY A 12 10.02 31.94 6.37
C GLY A 12 11.09 30.97 5.87
N VAL A 13 11.87 30.36 6.78
CA VAL A 13 12.92 29.38 6.41
C VAL A 13 12.33 28.14 5.77
N VAL A 14 11.23 27.58 6.33
CA VAL A 14 10.57 26.39 5.77
C VAL A 14 9.99 26.67 4.38
N LEU A 15 9.41 27.85 4.17
CA LEU A 15 8.87 28.25 2.86
C LEU A 15 9.99 28.40 1.83
N VAL A 16 11.09 29.08 2.18
CA VAL A 16 12.25 29.26 1.29
C VAL A 16 12.87 27.91 0.94
N LEU A 17 13.06 27.01 1.91
CA LEU A 17 13.61 25.68 1.66
C LEU A 17 12.70 24.86 0.73
N SER A 18 11.38 24.95 0.91
CA SER A 18 10.40 24.27 0.05
C SER A 18 10.44 24.78 -1.39
N LEU A 19 10.58 26.10 -1.58
CA LEU A 19 10.72 26.72 -2.91
C LEU A 19 12.05 26.34 -3.58
N VAL A 20 13.15 26.31 -2.82
CA VAL A 20 14.47 25.89 -3.33
C VAL A 20 14.44 24.43 -3.75
N LEU A 21 13.87 23.54 -2.93
CA LEU A 21 13.71 22.13 -3.28
C LEU A 21 12.84 21.97 -4.53
N ALA A 22 11.69 22.64 -4.61
CA ALA A 22 10.83 22.59 -5.79
C ALA A 22 11.56 23.06 -7.06
N GLY A 23 12.35 24.15 -6.97
CA GLY A 23 13.18 24.63 -8.06
C GLY A 23 14.25 23.62 -8.48
N LEU A 24 14.91 22.97 -7.51
CA LEU A 24 15.92 21.94 -7.77
C LEU A 24 15.30 20.72 -8.47
N TRP A 25 14.13 20.26 -8.02
CA TRP A 25 13.37 19.16 -8.61
C TRP A 25 12.96 19.44 -10.06
N ILE A 26 12.48 20.65 -10.35
CA ILE A 26 12.14 21.06 -11.73
C ILE A 26 13.40 21.09 -12.61
N TRP A 27 14.52 21.60 -12.08
CA TRP A 27 15.78 21.65 -12.82
C TRP A 27 16.33 20.25 -13.12
N THR A 28 16.43 19.38 -12.11
CA THR A 28 16.87 17.98 -12.30
C THR A 28 15.90 17.21 -13.18
N GLY A 29 14.60 17.44 -13.03
CA GLY A 29 13.56 16.83 -13.85
C GLY A 29 13.75 17.13 -15.32
N ASN A 30 13.97 18.40 -15.69
CA ASN A 30 14.21 18.79 -17.09
C ASN A 30 15.45 18.09 -17.69
N VAL A 31 16.52 17.91 -16.91
CA VAL A 31 17.72 17.20 -17.36
C VAL A 31 17.44 15.71 -17.58
N ILE A 32 16.73 15.07 -16.64
CA ILE A 32 16.33 13.66 -16.74
C ILE A 32 15.41 13.44 -17.95
N VAL A 33 14.42 14.32 -18.16
CA VAL A 33 13.53 14.26 -19.32
C VAL A 33 14.32 14.31 -20.62
N SER A 34 15.27 15.23 -20.75
CA SER A 34 16.11 15.30 -21.96
C SER A 34 16.86 13.98 -22.21
N ILE A 35 17.54 13.44 -21.19
CA ILE A 35 18.32 12.20 -21.33
C ILE A 35 17.41 11.00 -21.67
N MET A 36 16.29 10.87 -20.98
CA MET A 36 15.35 9.76 -21.19
C MET A 36 14.66 9.85 -22.55
N SER A 37 14.19 11.04 -22.94
CA SER A 37 13.57 11.26 -24.25
C SER A 37 14.56 10.94 -25.37
N GLU A 38 15.79 11.44 -25.29
CA GLU A 38 16.83 11.16 -26.30
C GLU A 38 17.16 9.68 -26.41
N ARG A 39 17.24 8.96 -25.28
CA ARG A 39 17.51 7.53 -25.29
C ARG A 39 16.36 6.73 -25.89
N LEU A 40 15.12 7.01 -25.47
CA LEU A 40 13.93 6.31 -25.95
C LEU A 40 13.77 6.46 -27.47
N ILE A 41 13.75 7.69 -27.98
CA ILE A 41 13.56 7.93 -29.42
C ILE A 41 14.69 7.33 -30.27
N ARG A 42 15.92 7.31 -29.74
CA ARG A 42 17.06 6.67 -30.39
C ARG A 42 16.89 5.15 -30.49
N GLU A 43 16.53 4.50 -29.39
CA GLU A 43 16.32 3.04 -29.35
C GLU A 43 15.17 2.63 -30.28
N VAL A 44 14.05 3.36 -30.27
CA VAL A 44 12.91 3.08 -31.16
C VAL A 44 13.25 3.32 -32.62
N THR A 45 13.91 4.44 -32.97
CA THR A 45 14.31 4.70 -34.36
C THR A 45 15.26 3.63 -34.88
N HIS A 46 16.20 3.16 -34.05
CA HIS A 46 17.08 2.03 -34.39
C HIS A 46 16.32 0.71 -34.59
N ALA A 47 15.31 0.43 -33.76
CA ALA A 47 14.50 -0.77 -33.89
C ALA A 47 13.72 -0.77 -35.22
N VAL A 48 13.06 0.35 -35.53
CA VAL A 48 12.34 0.52 -36.80
C VAL A 48 13.30 0.41 -38.00
N HIS A 49 14.48 1.04 -37.92
CA HIS A 49 15.50 0.93 -38.96
C HIS A 49 15.89 -0.51 -39.23
N ARG A 50 16.16 -1.30 -38.17
CA ARG A 50 16.54 -2.72 -38.29
C ARG A 50 15.49 -3.56 -39.01
N ASP A 51 14.21 -3.31 -38.73
CA ASP A 51 13.10 -4.08 -39.32
C ASP A 51 12.85 -3.70 -40.78
N VAL A 52 12.96 -2.40 -41.12
CA VAL A 52 12.96 -1.95 -42.52
C VAL A 52 14.12 -2.60 -43.28
N ASP A 53 15.30 -2.59 -42.68
CA ASP A 53 16.51 -3.21 -43.22
C ASP A 53 16.34 -4.73 -43.45
N HIS A 54 15.67 -5.42 -42.53
CA HIS A 54 15.36 -6.84 -42.66
C HIS A 54 14.42 -7.08 -43.84
N LEU A 55 13.31 -6.34 -43.91
CA LEU A 55 12.33 -6.43 -44.99
C LEU A 55 12.98 -6.20 -46.36
N VAL A 56 13.82 -5.17 -46.49
CA VAL A 56 14.54 -4.85 -47.72
C VAL A 56 15.53 -5.96 -48.10
N ARG A 57 16.30 -6.50 -47.14
CA ARG A 57 17.28 -7.57 -47.40
C ARG A 57 16.61 -8.90 -47.75
N SER A 58 15.52 -9.26 -47.09
CA SER A 58 14.73 -10.46 -47.42
C SER A 58 14.17 -10.36 -48.83
N ALA A 59 13.63 -9.20 -49.18
CA ALA A 59 13.12 -8.89 -50.51
C ALA A 59 14.23 -9.00 -51.60
N ASP A 60 15.38 -8.36 -51.40
CA ASP A 60 16.50 -8.42 -52.35
C ASP A 60 17.02 -9.85 -52.55
N LYS A 61 17.10 -10.62 -51.46
CA LYS A 61 17.51 -12.03 -51.49
C LYS A 61 16.50 -12.88 -52.26
N ALA A 62 15.21 -12.72 -52.02
CA ALA A 62 14.15 -13.46 -52.69
C ALA A 62 14.12 -13.18 -54.21
N VAL A 63 14.17 -11.90 -54.62
CA VAL A 63 14.18 -11.56 -56.05
C VAL A 63 15.46 -12.03 -56.75
N SER A 64 16.60 -11.99 -56.04
CA SER A 64 17.88 -12.47 -56.58
C SER A 64 17.88 -14.00 -56.73
N ARG A 65 17.24 -14.74 -55.82
CA ARG A 65 17.03 -16.19 -55.94
C ARG A 65 16.13 -16.51 -57.14
N LEU A 66 15.01 -15.81 -57.27
CA LEU A 66 14.09 -15.95 -58.40
C LEU A 66 14.78 -15.72 -59.74
N ALA A 67 15.50 -14.60 -59.89
CA ALA A 67 16.24 -14.31 -61.12
C ALA A 67 17.29 -15.39 -61.44
N ASN A 68 18.00 -15.90 -60.42
CA ASN A 68 18.97 -16.96 -60.61
C ASN A 68 18.30 -18.30 -60.97
N GLY A 69 17.16 -18.66 -60.36
CA GLY A 69 16.40 -19.87 -60.68
C GLY A 69 15.93 -19.87 -62.14
N LEU A 70 15.33 -18.75 -62.56
CA LEU A 70 14.89 -18.52 -63.94
C LEU A 70 16.04 -18.48 -64.95
N ALA A 71 17.25 -18.11 -64.53
CA ALA A 71 18.43 -18.06 -65.42
C ALA A 71 19.24 -19.38 -65.48
N ARG A 72 19.26 -20.18 -64.40
CA ARG A 72 20.12 -21.38 -64.25
C ARG A 72 19.47 -22.68 -64.73
N HIS A 73 18.18 -22.88 -64.47
CA HIS A 73 17.47 -24.06 -64.94
C HIS A 73 17.01 -23.84 -66.39
N ASP A 74 16.98 -24.87 -67.23
CA ASP A 74 16.35 -24.84 -68.57
C ASP A 74 14.81 -24.70 -68.46
N LEU A 75 14.31 -23.90 -67.51
CA LEU A 75 12.94 -23.44 -67.45
C LEU A 75 12.69 -22.63 -68.71
N SER A 76 11.81 -23.13 -69.59
CA SER A 76 11.38 -22.38 -70.76
C SER A 76 10.67 -21.13 -70.26
N PRO A 77 11.22 -19.91 -70.43
CA PRO A 77 10.59 -18.68 -69.94
C PRO A 77 9.26 -18.37 -70.65
N GLY A 78 8.89 -19.19 -71.64
CA GLY A 78 7.60 -19.17 -72.32
C GLY A 78 6.59 -20.22 -71.81
N ASP A 79 6.95 -21.10 -70.86
CA ASP A 79 6.00 -22.02 -70.22
C ASP A 79 5.47 -21.41 -68.91
N PRO A 80 4.22 -20.90 -68.91
CA PRO A 80 3.66 -20.26 -67.73
C PRO A 80 3.44 -21.21 -66.55
N HIS A 81 3.27 -22.52 -66.78
CA HIS A 81 3.04 -23.48 -65.69
C HIS A 81 4.32 -23.78 -64.93
N ALA A 82 5.44 -23.92 -65.65
CA ALA A 82 6.74 -24.16 -65.04
C ALA A 82 7.21 -22.94 -64.22
N VAL A 83 6.96 -21.73 -64.74
CA VAL A 83 7.19 -20.48 -64.00
C VAL A 83 6.32 -20.38 -62.75
N ALA A 84 5.03 -20.73 -62.83
CA ALA A 84 4.12 -20.71 -61.69
C ALA A 84 4.58 -21.65 -60.56
N GLN A 85 5.04 -22.85 -60.91
CA GLN A 85 5.52 -23.83 -59.93
C GLN A 85 6.81 -23.39 -59.21
N GLU A 86 7.75 -22.78 -59.94
CA GLU A 86 8.97 -22.21 -59.37
C GLU A 86 8.64 -21.05 -58.42
N LEU A 87 7.78 -20.13 -58.87
CA LEU A 87 7.32 -19.00 -58.06
C LEU A 87 6.64 -19.48 -56.77
N HIS A 88 5.77 -20.49 -56.85
CA HIS A 88 5.10 -21.05 -55.67
C HIS A 88 6.09 -21.67 -54.69
N THR A 89 7.10 -22.38 -55.19
CA THR A 89 8.14 -23.01 -54.36
C THR A 89 8.95 -21.94 -53.63
N LEU A 90 9.40 -20.90 -54.34
CA LEU A 90 10.14 -19.80 -53.75
C LEU A 90 9.29 -18.99 -52.76
N LEU A 91 8.00 -18.74 -53.08
CA LEU A 91 7.09 -18.08 -52.16
C LEU A 91 6.91 -18.91 -50.88
N ALA A 92 6.86 -20.24 -50.94
CA ALA A 92 6.76 -21.08 -49.75
C ALA A 92 8.02 -21.00 -48.84
N GLU A 93 9.19 -20.74 -49.43
CA GLU A 93 10.46 -20.60 -48.69
C GLU A 93 10.71 -19.20 -48.11
N GLU A 94 9.99 -18.18 -48.59
CA GLU A 94 10.18 -16.78 -48.20
C GLU A 94 8.90 -16.24 -47.49
N PRO A 95 8.77 -16.41 -46.16
CA PRO A 95 7.56 -16.02 -45.42
C PRO A 95 7.29 -14.51 -45.42
N ASP A 96 8.32 -13.68 -45.59
CA ASP A 96 8.21 -12.20 -45.55
C ASP A 96 7.82 -11.56 -46.89
N VAL A 97 7.60 -12.37 -47.94
CA VAL A 97 7.23 -11.89 -49.27
C VAL A 97 5.75 -12.19 -49.51
N ASP A 98 4.99 -11.15 -49.89
CA ASP A 98 3.54 -11.28 -50.12
C ASP A 98 3.23 -11.80 -51.53
N TRP A 99 3.95 -11.29 -52.53
CA TRP A 99 3.76 -11.65 -53.94
C TRP A 99 5.10 -11.79 -54.67
N MET A 100 5.18 -12.76 -55.58
CA MET A 100 6.29 -12.93 -56.52
C MET A 100 5.74 -12.99 -57.94
N PHE A 101 6.44 -12.39 -58.90
CA PHE A 101 6.01 -12.36 -60.28
C PHE A 101 7.14 -12.48 -61.29
N PHE A 102 6.81 -12.97 -62.47
CA PHE A 102 7.64 -12.92 -63.65
C PHE A 102 6.80 -12.49 -64.86
N ALA A 103 7.30 -11.52 -65.61
CA ALA A 103 6.70 -11.03 -66.83
C ALA A 103 7.66 -11.15 -68.01
N ASN A 104 7.13 -11.54 -69.16
CA ASN A 104 7.91 -11.81 -70.37
C ASN A 104 7.83 -10.67 -71.40
N GLU A 105 8.62 -10.79 -72.48
CA GLU A 105 8.62 -9.82 -73.57
C GLU A 105 7.32 -9.73 -74.38
N ALA A 106 6.48 -10.76 -74.32
CA ALA A 106 5.16 -10.75 -74.95
C ALA A 106 4.12 -9.93 -74.14
N GLY A 107 4.53 -9.39 -72.98
CA GLY A 107 3.68 -8.60 -72.08
C GLY A 107 2.79 -9.44 -71.17
N GLY A 108 2.98 -10.76 -71.16
CA GLY A 108 2.31 -11.65 -70.23
C GLY A 108 2.97 -11.68 -68.86
N ILE A 109 2.20 -12.08 -67.86
CA ILE A 109 2.66 -12.20 -66.47
C ILE A 109 2.19 -13.53 -65.85
N VAL A 110 3.03 -14.07 -64.99
CA VAL A 110 2.68 -15.11 -64.02
C VAL A 110 3.11 -14.59 -62.65
N SER A 111 2.19 -14.52 -61.71
CA SER A 111 2.47 -14.19 -60.31
C SER A 111 1.83 -15.20 -59.38
N VAL A 112 2.40 -15.29 -58.18
CA VAL A 112 1.85 -16.03 -57.06
C VAL A 112 1.84 -15.11 -55.86
N GLY A 113 0.80 -15.18 -55.04
CA GLY A 113 0.71 -14.36 -53.84
C GLY A 113 -0.15 -14.98 -52.76
N ARG A 114 0.03 -14.48 -51.54
CA ARG A 114 -0.79 -14.84 -50.39
C ARG A 114 -1.87 -13.80 -50.19
N LEU A 115 -3.11 -14.24 -50.10
CA LEU A 115 -4.24 -13.40 -49.71
C LEU A 115 -4.28 -13.24 -48.19
N ALA A 116 -5.10 -12.28 -47.72
CA ALA A 116 -5.26 -12.00 -46.29
C ALA A 116 -5.77 -13.20 -45.47
N ASP A 117 -6.50 -14.14 -46.09
CA ASP A 117 -6.96 -15.39 -45.50
C ASP A 117 -5.89 -16.50 -45.51
N SER A 118 -4.65 -16.17 -45.86
CA SER A 118 -3.52 -17.10 -46.05
C SER A 118 -3.67 -18.09 -47.20
N SER A 119 -4.72 -17.98 -48.04
CA SER A 119 -4.80 -18.76 -49.27
C SER A 119 -3.78 -18.25 -50.30
N VAL A 120 -3.20 -19.19 -51.05
CA VAL A 120 -2.25 -18.87 -52.12
C VAL A 120 -2.99 -18.87 -53.45
N VAL A 121 -2.75 -17.85 -54.27
CA VAL A 121 -3.37 -17.70 -55.58
C VAL A 121 -2.33 -17.42 -56.65
N PHE A 122 -2.64 -17.80 -57.88
CA PHE A 122 -1.87 -17.44 -59.07
C PHE A 122 -2.60 -16.35 -59.87
N LEU A 123 -1.87 -15.34 -60.33
CA LEU A 123 -2.38 -14.36 -61.30
C LEU A 123 -1.65 -14.55 -62.62
N MET A 124 -2.37 -14.86 -63.70
CA MET A 124 -1.76 -15.25 -64.98
C MET A 124 -2.52 -14.68 -66.17
N THR A 125 -1.81 -14.18 -67.18
CA THR A 125 -2.45 -13.77 -68.44
C THR A 125 -2.69 -14.95 -69.37
N ASP A 126 -3.76 -14.89 -70.18
CA ASP A 126 -4.00 -15.90 -71.22
C ASP A 126 -2.79 -16.08 -72.12
N GLU A 127 -2.45 -17.34 -72.41
CA GLU A 127 -1.37 -17.71 -73.32
C GLU A 127 -0.03 -17.04 -72.98
N PHE A 128 0.13 -16.57 -71.74
CA PHE A 128 1.30 -15.84 -71.25
C PHE A 128 1.71 -14.66 -72.15
N ARG A 129 0.73 -13.92 -72.67
CA ARG A 129 0.93 -12.69 -73.46
C ARG A 129 0.08 -11.53 -72.91
N ALA A 130 0.27 -10.32 -73.43
CA ALA A 130 -0.58 -9.17 -73.07
C ALA A 130 -2.06 -9.47 -73.40
N ASN A 131 -2.87 -9.70 -72.38
CA ASN A 131 -4.28 -10.10 -72.50
C ASN A 131 -5.00 -9.97 -71.14
N VAL A 132 -6.21 -10.50 -71.04
CA VAL A 132 -6.98 -10.66 -69.80
C VAL A 132 -6.17 -11.46 -68.78
N VAL A 133 -6.03 -10.91 -67.57
CA VAL A 133 -5.39 -11.59 -66.44
C VAL A 133 -6.43 -12.35 -65.63
N ARG A 134 -6.10 -13.56 -65.19
CA ARG A 134 -6.98 -14.45 -64.42
C ARG A 134 -6.33 -14.85 -63.11
N GLU A 135 -7.13 -14.87 -62.07
CA GLU A 135 -6.78 -15.36 -60.75
C GLU A 135 -7.23 -16.81 -60.61
N PHE A 136 -6.31 -17.69 -60.23
CA PHE A 136 -6.56 -19.10 -59.98
C PHE A 136 -6.18 -19.45 -58.54
N GLU A 137 -6.87 -20.41 -57.95
CA GLU A 137 -6.45 -21.02 -56.69
C GLU A 137 -5.12 -21.77 -56.88
N ALA A 138 -4.19 -21.69 -55.92
CA ALA A 138 -3.01 -22.54 -55.91
C ALA A 138 -3.26 -23.79 -55.07
N LEU A 139 -3.16 -24.97 -55.68
CA LEU A 139 -3.25 -26.24 -54.96
C LEU A 139 -1.98 -26.43 -54.09
N PRO A 140 -2.05 -27.17 -52.96
CA PRO A 140 -0.89 -27.42 -52.09
C PRO A 140 0.33 -28.01 -52.81
N SER A 141 0.12 -28.69 -53.93
CA SER A 141 1.18 -29.22 -54.79
C SER A 141 1.88 -28.17 -55.67
N GLY A 142 1.54 -26.88 -55.56
CA GLY A 142 2.02 -25.81 -56.45
C GLY A 142 1.42 -25.82 -57.86
N ARG A 143 0.29 -26.53 -58.06
CA ARG A 143 -0.41 -26.60 -59.35
C ARG A 143 -1.56 -25.61 -59.41
N ILE A 144 -1.86 -25.12 -60.62
CA ILE A 144 -3.00 -24.23 -60.87
C ILE A 144 -4.31 -24.98 -60.64
N GLY A 145 -5.16 -24.43 -59.78
CA GLY A 145 -6.48 -24.94 -59.40
C GLY A 145 -7.61 -24.22 -60.14
N ARG A 146 -8.73 -23.99 -59.44
CA ARG A 146 -9.94 -23.43 -60.02
C ARG A 146 -9.78 -21.93 -60.30
N LEU A 147 -10.35 -21.46 -61.42
CA LEU A 147 -10.49 -20.03 -61.73
C LEU A 147 -11.38 -19.34 -60.67
N ARG A 148 -10.84 -18.28 -60.04
CA ARG A 148 -11.54 -17.45 -59.04
C ARG A 148 -12.16 -16.21 -59.67
N LYS A 149 -11.36 -15.44 -60.43
CA LYS A 149 -11.76 -14.15 -61.01
C LYS A 149 -11.00 -13.88 -62.31
N SER A 150 -11.59 -13.10 -63.20
CA SER A 150 -10.91 -12.51 -64.35
C SER A 150 -10.84 -11.00 -64.17
N GLU A 151 -9.66 -10.41 -64.33
CA GLU A 151 -9.46 -8.96 -64.34
C GLU A 151 -9.22 -8.46 -65.77
N GLY A 152 -9.28 -7.15 -65.97
CA GLY A 152 -9.23 -6.53 -67.30
C GLY A 152 -7.94 -6.79 -68.08
N ALA A 153 -7.85 -6.18 -69.27
CA ALA A 153 -6.66 -6.28 -70.11
C ALA A 153 -5.41 -5.81 -69.35
N PHE A 154 -4.37 -6.66 -69.33
CA PHE A 154 -3.12 -6.40 -68.66
C PHE A 154 -1.95 -6.54 -69.65
N ASP A 155 -1.07 -5.55 -69.67
CA ASP A 155 0.21 -5.62 -70.38
C ASP A 155 1.33 -5.24 -69.40
N ALA A 156 2.21 -6.21 -69.09
CA ALA A 156 3.32 -6.00 -68.18
C ALA A 156 4.29 -4.92 -68.66
N ARG A 157 4.44 -4.75 -69.99
CA ARG A 157 5.42 -3.80 -70.58
C ARG A 157 5.06 -2.35 -70.32
N GLY A 158 3.77 -2.07 -70.10
CA GLY A 158 3.28 -0.74 -69.73
C GLY A 158 3.48 -0.41 -68.24
N ARG A 159 3.95 -1.35 -67.42
CA ARG A 159 4.17 -1.13 -65.99
C ARG A 159 5.54 -0.49 -65.75
N ILE A 160 5.58 0.48 -64.85
CA ILE A 160 6.80 1.24 -64.52
C ILE A 160 7.92 0.31 -64.06
N TRP A 161 7.61 -0.67 -63.20
CA TRP A 161 8.59 -1.65 -62.70
C TRP A 161 9.21 -2.50 -63.81
N TYR A 162 8.47 -2.77 -64.91
CA TYR A 162 8.97 -3.53 -66.05
C TYR A 162 9.84 -2.65 -66.94
N ALA A 163 9.30 -1.48 -67.33
CA ALA A 163 9.97 -0.55 -68.22
C ALA A 163 11.30 -0.07 -67.63
N ARG A 164 11.33 0.29 -66.34
CA ARG A 164 12.54 0.76 -65.63
C ARG A 164 13.57 -0.34 -65.45
N ALA A 165 13.17 -1.55 -65.05
CA ALA A 165 14.10 -2.66 -64.91
C ALA A 165 14.74 -3.03 -66.27
N LYS A 166 13.94 -3.03 -67.35
CA LYS A 166 14.43 -3.29 -68.72
C LYS A 166 15.37 -2.19 -69.22
N GLU A 167 14.98 -0.92 -69.04
CA GLU A 167 15.76 0.25 -69.50
C GLU A 167 17.11 0.35 -68.78
N THR A 168 17.11 0.20 -67.45
CA THR A 168 18.31 0.43 -66.62
C THR A 168 19.22 -0.79 -66.56
N GLY A 169 18.70 -1.99 -66.83
CA GLY A 169 19.43 -3.25 -66.65
C GLY A 169 19.81 -3.55 -65.19
N LYS A 170 19.20 -2.85 -64.22
CA LYS A 170 19.50 -2.93 -62.78
C LYS A 170 18.22 -3.18 -61.97
N ARG A 171 18.42 -3.48 -60.69
CA ARG A 171 17.33 -3.53 -59.69
C ARG A 171 16.62 -2.18 -59.62
N TYR A 172 15.29 -2.22 -59.45
CA TYR A 172 14.47 -1.03 -59.33
C TYR A 172 13.38 -1.21 -58.27
N TRP A 173 13.33 -0.28 -57.32
CA TRP A 173 12.20 -0.14 -56.40
C TRP A 173 11.19 0.86 -56.98
N THR A 174 9.90 0.52 -56.94
CA THR A 174 8.85 1.48 -57.30
C THR A 174 8.67 2.52 -56.21
N GLU A 175 8.07 3.65 -56.56
CA GLU A 175 7.43 4.48 -55.53
C GLU A 175 6.28 3.68 -54.87
N PRO A 176 5.98 3.93 -53.58
CA PRO A 176 4.87 3.27 -52.92
C PRO A 176 3.55 3.64 -53.61
N TYR A 177 2.75 2.63 -53.95
CA TYR A 177 1.49 2.75 -54.68
C TYR A 177 0.32 2.16 -53.88
N LEU A 178 -0.90 2.53 -54.26
CA LEU A 178 -2.12 1.94 -53.70
C LEU A 178 -2.63 0.82 -54.62
N GLY A 179 -3.05 -0.29 -54.02
CA GLY A 179 -3.63 -1.43 -54.73
C GLY A 179 -4.90 -1.08 -55.53
N VAL A 180 -5.15 -1.83 -56.61
CA VAL A 180 -6.31 -1.65 -57.49
C VAL A 180 -7.44 -2.55 -57.00
N GLY A 181 -8.22 -2.07 -56.03
CA GLY A 181 -9.38 -2.77 -55.47
C GLY A 181 -9.51 -2.57 -53.96
N GLU A 182 -8.40 -2.67 -53.25
CA GLU A 182 -8.26 -2.27 -51.85
C GLU A 182 -7.13 -1.25 -51.75
N PRO A 183 -7.28 -0.15 -50.98
CA PRO A 183 -6.31 0.93 -50.89
C PRO A 183 -5.15 0.56 -49.96
N ILE A 184 -4.56 -0.61 -50.19
CA ILE A 184 -3.42 -1.13 -49.47
C ILE A 184 -2.15 -0.54 -50.07
N LEU A 185 -1.26 -0.04 -49.21
CA LEU A 185 0.02 0.51 -49.64
C LEU A 185 0.98 -0.64 -49.95
N GLY A 186 1.53 -0.63 -51.16
CA GLY A 186 2.49 -1.62 -51.64
C GLY A 186 3.72 -0.98 -52.28
N ILE A 187 4.78 -1.78 -52.38
CA ILE A 187 6.00 -1.43 -53.12
C ILE A 187 6.53 -2.65 -53.86
N SER A 188 7.04 -2.47 -55.07
CA SER A 188 7.62 -3.54 -55.87
C SER A 188 9.13 -3.42 -55.96
N LEU A 189 9.83 -4.55 -55.84
CA LEU A 189 11.23 -4.68 -56.25
C LEU A 189 11.29 -5.51 -57.53
N SER A 190 11.82 -4.94 -58.60
CA SER A 190 11.99 -5.62 -59.89
C SER A 190 13.45 -5.77 -60.30
N LEU A 191 13.74 -6.86 -61.01
CA LEU A 191 15.07 -7.22 -61.50
C LEU A 191 14.96 -7.83 -62.92
N PRO A 192 15.72 -7.31 -63.91
CA PRO A 192 15.72 -7.87 -65.26
C PRO A 192 16.37 -9.25 -65.28
N VAL A 193 15.76 -10.17 -66.04
CA VAL A 193 16.22 -11.55 -66.21
C VAL A 193 16.86 -11.70 -67.59
N PHE A 194 18.06 -12.27 -67.60
CA PHE A 194 18.80 -12.58 -68.81
C PHE A 194 19.05 -14.09 -68.89
N ASN A 195 18.90 -14.68 -70.07
CA ASN A 195 19.20 -16.10 -70.28
C ASN A 195 20.72 -16.36 -70.33
N LYS A 196 21.11 -17.64 -70.48
CA LYS A 196 22.53 -18.07 -70.61
C LYS A 196 23.29 -17.35 -71.73
N ASN A 197 22.59 -16.92 -72.78
CA ASN A 197 23.16 -16.17 -73.92
C ASN A 197 23.19 -14.65 -73.70
N ARG A 198 22.86 -14.17 -72.49
CA ARG A 198 22.73 -12.75 -72.12
C ARG A 198 21.65 -11.99 -72.88
N ASN A 199 20.70 -12.68 -73.50
CA ASN A 199 19.52 -12.03 -74.05
C ASN A 199 18.51 -11.77 -72.94
N PHE A 200 17.92 -10.59 -72.94
CA PHE A 200 16.83 -10.23 -72.04
C PHE A 200 15.62 -11.11 -72.34
N VAL A 201 15.03 -11.74 -71.32
CA VAL A 201 13.86 -12.62 -71.47
C VAL A 201 12.63 -12.13 -70.73
N GLY A 202 12.79 -11.19 -69.81
CA GLY A 202 11.70 -10.66 -69.02
C GLY A 202 12.17 -9.94 -67.76
N VAL A 203 11.23 -9.59 -66.91
CA VAL A 203 11.47 -8.97 -65.60
C VAL A 203 10.81 -9.83 -64.55
N CYS A 204 11.57 -10.19 -63.51
CA CYS A 204 11.02 -10.78 -62.31
C CYS A 204 10.94 -9.74 -61.21
N GLY A 205 10.10 -9.98 -60.22
CA GLY A 205 9.99 -9.09 -59.09
C GLY A 205 9.15 -9.67 -57.97
N ILE A 206 9.06 -8.89 -56.92
CA ILE A 206 8.25 -9.16 -55.75
C ILE A 206 7.47 -7.91 -55.40
N ASP A 207 6.23 -8.08 -54.97
CA ASP A 207 5.45 -7.00 -54.38
C ASP A 207 5.36 -7.24 -52.87
N LEU A 208 5.63 -6.19 -52.11
CA LEU A 208 5.52 -6.17 -50.65
C LEU A 208 4.33 -5.32 -50.27
N ILE A 209 3.46 -5.91 -49.45
CA ILE A 209 2.33 -5.25 -48.83
C ILE A 209 2.81 -4.63 -47.51
N LEU A 210 2.79 -3.31 -47.43
CA LEU A 210 3.34 -2.58 -46.28
C LEU A 210 2.42 -2.63 -45.04
N THR A 211 1.31 -3.38 -45.10
CA THR A 211 0.42 -3.63 -43.96
C THR A 211 1.15 -4.28 -42.79
N ASN A 212 2.10 -5.19 -43.03
CA ASN A 212 2.88 -5.83 -41.96
C ASN A 212 3.78 -4.81 -41.26
N LEU A 213 4.44 -3.93 -42.02
CA LEU A 213 5.23 -2.83 -41.49
C LEU A 213 4.36 -1.81 -40.72
N SER A 214 3.17 -1.49 -41.24
CA SER A 214 2.21 -0.63 -40.55
C SER A 214 1.72 -1.26 -39.24
N ARG A 215 1.47 -2.58 -39.22
CA ARG A 215 1.07 -3.31 -38.01
C ARG A 215 2.19 -3.30 -36.98
N PHE A 216 3.43 -3.54 -37.40
CA PHE A 216 4.60 -3.41 -36.52
C PHE A 216 4.69 -2.01 -35.92
N LEU A 217 4.59 -0.94 -36.72
CA LEU A 217 4.61 0.42 -36.20
C LEU A 217 3.48 0.68 -35.20
N GLN A 218 2.30 0.10 -35.40
CA GLN A 218 1.19 0.19 -34.45
C GLN A 218 1.45 -0.53 -33.12
N THR A 219 2.36 -1.52 -33.08
CA THR A 219 2.78 -2.15 -31.81
C THR A 219 3.78 -1.33 -31.00
N LEU A 220 4.35 -0.27 -31.58
CA LEU A 220 5.33 0.57 -30.89
C LEU A 220 4.63 1.60 -30.00
N GLU A 221 4.74 1.40 -28.69
CA GLU A 221 4.34 2.38 -27.68
C GLU A 221 5.54 3.27 -27.30
N ILE A 222 5.39 4.58 -27.47
CA ILE A 222 6.46 5.57 -27.26
C ILE A 222 5.93 6.65 -26.32
N GLY A 223 5.82 6.33 -25.04
CA GLY A 223 5.11 7.21 -24.11
C GLY A 223 3.62 7.35 -24.48
N ASP A 224 2.94 8.29 -23.82
CA ASP A 224 1.49 8.50 -24.00
C ASP A 224 1.17 9.12 -25.37
N ASN A 225 2.02 10.05 -25.82
CA ASN A 225 1.78 10.85 -27.02
C ASN A 225 2.87 10.71 -28.08
N GLY A 226 3.97 10.01 -27.80
CA GLY A 226 5.03 9.84 -28.80
C GLY A 226 4.62 8.96 -29.98
N ARG A 227 5.28 9.16 -31.11
CA ARG A 227 4.98 8.55 -32.40
C ARG A 227 6.24 8.09 -33.11
N ALA A 228 6.20 6.90 -33.71
CA ALA A 228 7.16 6.47 -34.70
C ALA A 228 6.48 6.40 -36.04
N PHE A 229 7.09 6.96 -37.07
CA PHE A 229 6.53 6.96 -38.41
C PHE A 229 7.63 6.97 -39.46
N ILE A 230 7.27 6.48 -40.64
CA ILE A 230 8.14 6.39 -41.81
C ILE A 230 7.53 7.24 -42.91
N MET A 231 8.35 8.05 -43.57
CA MET A 231 7.98 8.82 -44.75
C MET A 231 8.90 8.51 -45.91
N ASP A 232 8.37 8.57 -47.14
CA ASP A 232 9.19 8.49 -48.34
C ASP A 232 9.87 9.82 -48.68
N ALA A 233 10.70 9.82 -49.73
CA ALA A 233 11.38 11.00 -50.24
C ALA A 233 10.45 12.16 -50.64
N THR A 234 9.17 11.91 -50.89
CA THR A 234 8.16 12.93 -51.24
C THR A 234 7.43 13.50 -50.02
N GLY A 235 7.66 12.94 -48.83
CA GLY A 235 7.02 13.34 -47.58
C GLY A 235 5.67 12.69 -47.31
N HIS A 236 5.29 11.67 -48.08
CA HIS A 236 4.09 10.87 -47.81
C HIS A 236 4.38 9.79 -46.78
N LEU A 237 3.40 9.50 -45.93
CA LEU A 237 3.51 8.42 -44.94
C LEU A 237 3.59 7.06 -45.63
N ILE A 238 4.50 6.24 -45.13
CA ILE A 238 4.57 4.80 -45.38
C ILE A 238 3.79 4.06 -44.30
N GLY A 239 3.94 4.50 -43.05
CA GLY A 239 3.22 3.99 -41.89
C GLY A 239 3.55 4.81 -40.64
N ALA A 240 2.71 4.71 -39.63
CA ALA A 240 2.85 5.44 -38.38
C ALA A 240 2.23 4.67 -37.20
N SER A 241 2.80 4.84 -36.01
CA SER A 241 2.24 4.36 -34.75
C SER A 241 1.07 5.23 -34.29
N GLY A 242 0.36 4.80 -33.24
CA GLY A 242 -0.74 5.60 -32.66
C GLY A 242 -2.00 5.69 -33.53
N GLY A 243 -2.21 4.73 -34.44
CA GLY A 243 -3.43 4.64 -35.26
C GLY A 243 -3.50 5.62 -36.43
N VAL A 244 -2.41 6.30 -36.78
CA VAL A 244 -2.36 7.20 -37.94
C VAL A 244 -2.28 6.39 -39.23
N ALA A 245 -3.35 6.40 -40.02
CA ALA A 245 -3.39 5.69 -41.30
C ALA A 245 -2.54 6.41 -42.37
N PRO A 246 -1.74 5.70 -43.18
CA PRO A 246 -0.94 6.30 -44.26
C PRO A 246 -1.77 6.67 -45.50
N VAL A 247 -3.08 6.40 -45.48
CA VAL A 247 -4.01 6.64 -46.58
C VAL A 247 -5.18 7.47 -46.07
N THR A 248 -5.61 8.45 -46.86
CA THR A 248 -6.76 9.32 -46.61
C THR A 248 -7.75 9.26 -47.78
N ILE A 249 -8.95 9.80 -47.60
CA ILE A 249 -9.97 9.90 -48.66
C ILE A 249 -9.97 11.35 -49.16
N GLY A 250 -9.71 11.53 -50.46
CA GLY A 250 -9.74 12.82 -51.14
C GLY A 250 -11.14 13.41 -51.23
N ALA A 251 -11.22 14.68 -51.63
CA ALA A 251 -12.50 15.39 -51.81
C ALA A 251 -13.40 14.78 -52.90
N ASP A 252 -12.81 14.02 -53.82
CA ASP A 252 -13.46 13.25 -54.88
C ASP A 252 -13.86 11.82 -54.45
N GLY A 253 -13.61 11.46 -53.18
CA GLY A 253 -13.86 10.13 -52.64
C GLY A 253 -12.79 9.09 -52.99
N ALA A 254 -11.72 9.46 -53.70
CA ALA A 254 -10.64 8.55 -54.03
C ALA A 254 -9.68 8.36 -52.85
N HIS A 255 -9.12 7.16 -52.69
CA HIS A 255 -8.06 6.92 -51.72
C HIS A 255 -6.75 7.54 -52.19
N LEU A 256 -6.14 8.36 -51.34
CA LEU A 256 -4.89 9.08 -51.60
C LEU A 256 -3.89 8.81 -50.48
N ARG A 257 -2.60 8.81 -50.79
CA ARG A 257 -1.55 8.71 -49.77
C ARG A 257 -1.55 9.96 -48.91
N LEU A 258 -1.43 9.81 -47.58
CA LEU A 258 -1.46 10.93 -46.63
C LEU A 258 -0.09 11.60 -46.57
N GLN A 259 -0.04 12.93 -46.76
CA GLN A 259 1.18 13.70 -46.53
C GLN A 259 1.42 13.86 -45.03
N ALA A 260 2.62 13.53 -44.54
CA ALA A 260 2.90 13.53 -43.10
C ALA A 260 2.68 14.92 -42.46
N SER A 261 2.94 16.01 -43.20
CA SER A 261 2.71 17.39 -42.77
C SER A 261 1.23 17.82 -42.70
N GLU A 262 0.32 16.95 -43.11
CA GLU A 262 -1.14 17.13 -43.11
C GLU A 262 -1.84 16.12 -42.19
N ALA A 263 -1.09 15.29 -41.47
CA ALA A 263 -1.64 14.31 -40.54
C ALA A 263 -2.52 14.96 -39.46
N THR A 264 -3.57 14.26 -39.04
CA THR A 264 -4.43 14.71 -37.93
C THR A 264 -3.67 14.70 -36.60
N ASP A 265 -2.79 13.72 -36.41
CA ASP A 265 -1.92 13.62 -35.24
C ASP A 265 -0.90 14.77 -35.21
N PRO A 266 -0.88 15.57 -34.13
CA PRO A 266 -0.03 16.76 -34.05
C PRO A 266 1.46 16.43 -34.02
N ILE A 267 1.87 15.32 -33.41
CA ILE A 267 3.29 14.96 -33.31
C ILE A 267 3.84 14.58 -34.69
N VAL A 268 3.10 13.76 -35.45
CA VAL A 268 3.48 13.41 -36.83
C VAL A 268 3.52 14.68 -37.69
N ARG A 269 2.47 15.49 -37.63
CA ARG A 269 2.31 16.70 -38.43
C ARG A 269 3.42 17.71 -38.21
N GLU A 270 3.67 18.09 -36.96
CA GLU A 270 4.63 19.15 -36.64
C GLU A 270 6.08 18.68 -36.82
N THR A 271 6.37 17.41 -36.53
CA THR A 271 7.70 16.84 -36.80
C THR A 271 7.98 16.80 -38.30
N ALA A 272 7.00 16.40 -39.13
CA ALA A 272 7.14 16.42 -40.58
C ALA A 272 7.31 17.83 -41.15
N ARG A 273 6.55 18.81 -40.65
CA ARG A 273 6.71 20.24 -41.01
C ARG A 273 8.09 20.78 -40.64
N TYR A 274 8.59 20.40 -39.47
CA TYR A 274 9.93 20.78 -39.02
C TYR A 274 11.01 20.22 -39.96
N LEU A 275 10.96 18.92 -40.27
CA LEU A 275 11.92 18.27 -41.17
C LEU A 275 11.86 18.85 -42.59
N ARG A 276 10.67 19.19 -43.09
CA ARG A 276 10.51 19.87 -44.39
C ARG A 276 11.16 21.25 -44.41
N ARG A 277 11.13 21.99 -43.30
CA ARG A 277 11.77 23.30 -43.15
C ARG A 277 13.29 23.20 -42.99
N TYR A 278 13.76 22.11 -42.37
CA TYR A 278 15.18 21.87 -42.09
C TYR A 278 15.67 20.51 -42.63
N PRO A 279 15.72 20.32 -43.97
CA PRO A 279 16.06 19.03 -44.57
C PRO A 279 17.48 18.54 -44.23
N GLY A 280 18.40 19.46 -43.90
CA GLY A 280 19.76 19.13 -43.43
C GLY A 280 19.80 18.38 -42.08
N VAL A 281 18.66 18.28 -41.37
CA VAL A 281 18.55 17.46 -40.16
C VAL A 281 18.53 15.97 -40.47
N ALA A 282 17.88 15.58 -41.57
CA ALA A 282 17.85 14.20 -42.05
C ALA A 282 19.06 13.83 -42.93
N GLY A 283 19.79 14.83 -43.48
CA GLY A 283 20.76 14.63 -44.57
C GLY A 283 22.25 14.47 -44.21
N SER A 284 22.64 14.07 -43.00
CA SER A 284 24.07 13.94 -42.65
C SER A 284 24.63 12.53 -42.85
N SER A 285 25.81 12.42 -43.46
CA SER A 285 26.56 11.20 -43.82
C SER A 285 27.10 10.36 -42.64
N SER A 286 26.60 10.55 -41.42
CA SER A 286 27.08 9.85 -40.22
C SER A 286 26.19 8.63 -39.92
N PRO A 287 26.77 7.46 -39.59
CA PRO A 287 25.97 6.26 -39.31
C PRO A 287 25.11 6.43 -38.05
N GLY A 288 23.80 6.18 -38.16
CA GLY A 288 22.85 6.06 -37.06
C GLY A 288 21.91 7.27 -36.85
N PRO A 289 20.89 7.10 -35.99
CA PRO A 289 19.83 8.07 -35.77
C PRO A 289 20.34 9.36 -35.13
N ARG A 290 19.94 10.48 -35.73
CA ARG A 290 20.24 11.82 -35.28
C ARG A 290 19.12 12.33 -34.40
N VAL A 291 19.47 12.78 -33.20
CA VAL A 291 18.52 13.30 -32.23
C VAL A 291 18.52 14.83 -32.25
N PHE A 292 17.34 15.42 -32.17
CA PHE A 292 17.12 16.87 -32.11
C PHE A 292 15.88 17.19 -31.28
N SER A 293 15.70 18.45 -30.92
CA SER A 293 14.47 18.93 -30.29
C SER A 293 14.02 20.25 -30.89
N PHE A 294 12.72 20.50 -30.84
CA PHE A 294 12.11 21.73 -31.31
C PHE A 294 10.89 22.08 -30.44
N SER A 295 10.46 23.33 -30.50
CA SER A 295 9.27 23.79 -29.77
C SER A 295 8.08 23.86 -30.71
N ASP A 296 6.99 23.24 -30.29
CA ASP A 296 5.68 23.35 -30.90
C ASP A 296 4.81 24.34 -30.09
N PRO A 297 4.10 25.29 -30.74
CA PRO A 297 3.25 26.26 -30.05
C PRO A 297 2.09 25.63 -29.23
N GLU A 298 1.58 24.47 -29.64
CA GLU A 298 0.45 23.80 -28.99
C GLU A 298 0.89 22.69 -28.01
N GLY A 299 1.91 21.91 -28.36
CA GLY A 299 2.37 20.72 -27.63
C GLY A 299 3.67 20.87 -26.84
N GLY A 300 4.29 22.06 -26.83
CA GLY A 300 5.52 22.31 -26.08
C GLY A 300 6.77 21.73 -26.74
N ARG A 301 7.81 21.39 -25.96
CA ARG A 301 9.07 20.87 -26.53
C ARG A 301 8.91 19.42 -26.98
N ILE A 302 9.24 19.13 -28.23
CA ILE A 302 9.24 17.79 -28.81
C ILE A 302 10.69 17.34 -29.04
N TYR A 303 11.01 16.13 -28.61
CA TYR A 303 12.27 15.45 -28.89
C TYR A 303 12.05 14.46 -30.02
N ALA A 304 12.89 14.49 -31.05
CA ALA A 304 12.78 13.60 -32.19
C ALA A 304 14.13 13.00 -32.59
N ALA A 305 14.09 11.74 -33.01
CA ALA A 305 15.18 11.07 -33.72
C ALA A 305 14.78 10.87 -35.18
N VAL A 306 15.76 11.01 -36.07
CA VAL A 306 15.62 10.73 -37.50
C VAL A 306 16.76 9.85 -37.98
N ASP A 307 16.43 8.86 -38.81
CA ASP A 307 17.40 8.01 -39.51
C ASP A 307 16.95 7.79 -40.96
N ARG A 308 17.89 7.47 -41.86
CA ARG A 308 17.57 7.15 -43.26
C ARG A 308 17.85 5.69 -43.54
N ALA A 309 16.86 5.01 -44.11
CA ALA A 309 17.04 3.67 -44.67
C ALA A 309 17.36 3.81 -46.17
N GLU A 310 18.59 3.45 -46.55
CA GLU A 310 19.06 3.44 -47.93
C GLU A 310 19.27 2.00 -48.41
N ALA A 311 18.61 1.61 -49.50
CA ALA A 311 18.76 0.29 -50.12
C ALA A 311 19.44 0.35 -51.50
N PRO A 312 20.16 -0.71 -51.91
CA PRO A 312 20.63 -0.83 -53.29
C PRO A 312 19.45 -0.76 -54.28
N GLY A 313 19.45 0.25 -55.16
CA GLY A 313 18.37 0.43 -56.15
C GLY A 313 17.33 1.52 -55.83
N ALA A 314 17.65 2.46 -54.92
CA ALA A 314 16.96 3.74 -54.68
C ALA A 314 15.75 3.74 -53.73
N LEU A 315 15.71 2.88 -52.72
CA LEU A 315 14.79 3.09 -51.58
C LEU A 315 15.34 4.23 -50.71
N ASP A 316 14.59 5.32 -50.56
CA ASP A 316 14.94 6.49 -49.76
C ASP A 316 13.80 6.81 -48.79
N TRP A 317 13.82 6.15 -47.63
CA TRP A 317 12.84 6.33 -46.56
C TRP A 317 13.47 7.01 -45.37
N THR A 318 12.74 7.96 -44.79
CA THR A 318 13.10 8.63 -43.55
C THR A 318 12.30 7.99 -42.42
N ILE A 319 12.99 7.52 -41.40
CA ILE A 319 12.43 6.90 -40.20
C ILE A 319 12.51 7.92 -39.07
N ILE A 320 11.38 8.17 -38.42
CA ILE A 320 11.26 9.19 -37.39
C ILE A 320 10.66 8.58 -36.14
N SER A 321 11.17 8.95 -34.97
CA SER A 321 10.49 8.78 -33.69
C SER A 321 10.48 10.10 -32.95
N ALA A 322 9.33 10.53 -32.44
CA ALA A 322 9.16 11.80 -31.76
C ALA A 322 8.34 11.63 -30.49
N VAL A 323 8.73 12.30 -29.40
CA VAL A 323 8.04 12.27 -28.11
C VAL A 323 7.97 13.69 -27.52
N PRO A 324 6.81 14.15 -27.04
CA PRO A 324 6.70 15.44 -26.38
C PRO A 324 7.25 15.37 -24.95
N ALA A 325 7.90 16.44 -24.50
CA ALA A 325 8.47 16.53 -23.15
C ALA A 325 7.40 16.41 -22.05
N SER A 326 6.14 16.76 -22.35
CA SER A 326 5.00 16.66 -21.44
C SER A 326 4.78 15.24 -20.91
N ASP A 327 5.08 14.22 -21.70
CA ASP A 327 4.91 12.80 -21.33
C ASP A 327 5.77 12.45 -20.11
N PHE A 328 6.93 13.09 -19.96
CA PHE A 328 7.83 12.85 -18.84
C PHE A 328 7.77 13.93 -17.75
N LEU A 329 7.32 15.14 -18.08
CA LEU A 329 7.26 16.26 -17.14
C LEU A 329 6.02 16.24 -16.23
N THR A 330 4.94 15.59 -16.64
CA THR A 330 3.68 15.57 -15.86
C THR A 330 3.87 14.98 -14.45
N PRO A 331 4.58 13.85 -14.26
CA PRO A 331 4.90 13.34 -12.92
C PRO A 331 5.80 14.28 -12.11
N VAL A 332 6.80 14.92 -12.75
CA VAL A 332 7.73 15.85 -12.10
C VAL A 332 6.99 17.07 -11.56
N TYR A 333 6.10 17.66 -12.34
CA TYR A 333 5.29 18.80 -11.89
C TYR A 333 4.34 18.40 -10.77
N ARG A 334 3.69 17.24 -10.82
CA ARG A 334 2.85 16.75 -9.71
C ARG A 334 3.64 16.63 -8.41
N ALA A 335 4.84 16.06 -8.44
CA ALA A 335 5.71 15.95 -7.27
C ALA A 335 6.16 17.32 -6.73
N ALA A 336 6.48 18.26 -7.62
CA ALA A 336 6.83 19.63 -7.24
C ALA A 336 5.65 20.36 -6.56
N TYR A 337 4.45 20.28 -7.14
CA TYR A 337 3.24 20.87 -6.55
C TYR A 337 2.87 20.23 -5.21
N LEU A 338 3.00 18.91 -5.09
CA LEU A 338 2.76 18.21 -3.83
C LEU A 338 3.74 18.67 -2.74
N SER A 339 5.02 18.85 -3.09
CA SER A 339 6.04 19.35 -2.17
C SER A 339 5.74 20.77 -1.67
N ILE A 340 5.30 21.67 -2.57
CA ILE A 340 4.84 23.02 -2.21
C ILE A 340 3.60 22.95 -1.30
N GLY A 341 2.66 22.07 -1.62
CA GLY A 341 1.45 21.84 -0.82
C GLY A 341 1.78 21.38 0.61
N VAL A 342 2.62 20.36 0.76
CA VAL A 342 3.09 19.86 2.06
C VAL A 342 3.81 20.96 2.83
N GLY A 343 4.71 21.71 2.19
CA GLY A 343 5.40 22.84 2.81
C GLY A 343 4.45 23.91 3.36
N THR A 344 3.40 24.24 2.59
CA THR A 344 2.38 25.21 2.99
C THR A 344 1.55 24.72 4.20
N VAL A 345 1.16 23.43 4.20
CA VAL A 345 0.43 22.82 5.33
C VAL A 345 1.29 22.80 6.58
N ILE A 346 2.57 22.44 6.48
CA ILE A 346 3.50 22.47 7.62
C ILE A 346 3.57 23.88 8.20
N VAL A 347 3.76 24.92 7.36
CA VAL A 347 3.79 26.32 7.83
C VAL A 347 2.48 26.71 8.53
N ALA A 348 1.33 26.32 8.00
CA ALA A 348 0.03 26.60 8.61
C ALA A 348 -0.12 25.92 9.99
N VAL A 349 0.24 24.64 10.09
CA VAL A 349 0.19 23.86 11.34
C VAL A 349 1.13 24.45 12.40
N PHE A 350 2.36 24.79 12.02
CA PHE A 350 3.32 25.44 12.94
C PHE A 350 2.84 26.82 13.37
N GLY A 351 2.20 27.59 12.50
CA GLY A 351 1.59 28.88 12.83
C GLY A 351 0.48 28.74 13.88
N VAL A 352 -0.44 27.78 13.69
CA VAL A 352 -1.56 27.54 14.60
C VAL A 352 -1.08 26.98 15.95
N LEU A 353 -0.20 25.98 15.93
CA LEU A 353 0.37 25.38 17.16
C LEU A 353 1.21 26.40 17.94
N GLY A 354 2.03 27.19 17.26
CA GLY A 354 2.87 28.21 17.87
C GLY A 354 2.07 29.34 18.53
N LEU A 355 1.05 29.87 17.83
CA LEU A 355 0.15 30.90 18.38
C LEU A 355 -0.69 30.35 19.55
N GLY A 356 -1.16 29.09 19.43
CA GLY A 356 -1.91 28.41 20.48
C GLY A 356 -1.09 28.19 21.75
N LEU A 357 0.14 27.68 21.62
CA LEU A 357 1.02 27.40 22.76
C LEU A 357 1.44 28.69 23.50
N VAL A 358 1.81 29.74 22.76
CA VAL A 358 2.18 31.03 23.36
C VAL A 358 0.97 31.68 24.05
N GLY A 359 -0.21 31.65 23.41
CA GLY A 359 -1.44 32.17 24.00
C GLY A 359 -1.84 31.45 25.28
N ARG A 360 -1.70 30.12 25.31
CA ARG A 360 -1.98 29.30 26.50
C ARG A 360 -1.03 29.61 27.66
N THR A 361 0.19 30.05 27.38
CA THR A 361 1.25 30.28 28.38
C THR A 361 1.21 31.67 28.99
N LEU A 362 0.86 32.72 28.22
CA LEU A 362 0.81 34.09 28.74
C LEU A 362 -0.47 34.47 29.52
N ARG A 363 -1.63 33.89 29.17
CA ARG A 363 -2.92 34.22 29.82
C ARG A 363 -2.92 34.06 31.36
N PRO A 364 -2.36 33.00 31.95
CA PRO A 364 -2.32 32.83 33.41
C PRO A 364 -1.45 33.88 34.11
N LEU A 365 -0.30 34.24 33.52
CA LEU A 365 0.62 35.24 34.07
C LEU A 365 -0.02 36.63 34.14
N THR A 366 -0.75 37.02 33.09
CA THR A 366 -1.51 38.29 33.08
C THR A 366 -2.63 38.31 34.12
N ALA A 367 -3.28 37.16 34.38
CA ALA A 367 -4.34 37.07 35.36
C ALA A 367 -3.81 37.13 36.81
N LEU A 368 -2.68 36.48 37.08
CA LEU A 368 -2.00 36.52 38.39
C LEU A 368 -1.52 37.93 38.76
N THR A 369 -0.92 38.65 37.80
CA THR A 369 -0.45 40.02 38.02
C THR A 369 -1.60 40.99 38.33
N GLN A 370 -2.75 40.83 37.66
CA GLN A 370 -3.95 41.62 37.98
C GLN A 370 -4.51 41.32 39.38
N ALA A 371 -4.52 40.05 39.80
CA ALA A 371 -4.97 39.67 41.14
C ALA A 371 -4.04 40.23 42.24
N ALA A 372 -2.72 40.16 42.03
CA ALA A 372 -1.74 40.69 42.97
C ALA A 372 -1.87 42.21 43.16
N HIS A 373 -2.12 42.95 42.08
CA HIS A 373 -2.31 44.40 42.14
C HIS A 373 -3.59 44.81 42.88
N ALA A 374 -4.68 44.05 42.72
CA ALA A 374 -5.93 44.30 43.45
C ALA A 374 -5.74 44.11 44.98
N ILE A 375 -5.08 43.02 45.39
CA ILE A 375 -4.83 42.72 46.80
C ILE A 375 -3.92 43.77 47.45
N ALA A 376 -2.90 44.27 46.73
CA ALA A 376 -2.03 45.33 47.21
C ALA A 376 -2.78 46.65 47.48
N ASN A 377 -3.88 46.89 46.76
CA ASN A 377 -4.73 48.07 46.92
C ASN A 377 -5.87 47.89 47.95
N GLY A 378 -5.88 46.76 48.68
CA GLY A 378 -6.87 46.49 49.72
C GLY A 378 -8.19 45.87 49.20
N GLU A 379 -8.28 45.57 47.90
CA GLU A 379 -9.45 44.92 47.29
C GLU A 379 -9.21 43.40 47.19
N TRP A 380 -10.00 42.62 47.92
CA TRP A 380 -9.92 41.16 47.85
C TRP A 380 -10.51 40.65 46.53
N ARG A 381 -9.68 40.02 45.71
CA ARG A 381 -10.07 39.39 44.45
C ARG A 381 -9.68 37.92 44.44
N GLU A 382 -10.60 37.06 44.00
CA GLU A 382 -10.31 35.62 43.90
C GLU A 382 -9.21 35.36 42.88
N VAL A 383 -8.18 34.60 43.30
CA VAL A 383 -7.09 34.17 42.42
C VAL A 383 -7.66 33.10 41.46
N PRO A 384 -7.58 33.28 40.13
CA PRO A 384 -8.09 32.30 39.18
C PRO A 384 -7.41 30.94 39.37
N LYS A 385 -8.19 29.84 39.35
CA LYS A 385 -7.64 28.49 39.45
C LYS A 385 -6.82 28.15 38.20
N VAL A 386 -5.50 28.32 38.28
CA VAL A 386 -4.56 27.92 37.23
C VAL A 386 -4.21 26.44 37.42
N ARG A 387 -4.87 25.55 36.66
CA ARG A 387 -4.52 24.12 36.60
C ARG A 387 -3.36 23.91 35.62
N ARG A 388 -2.12 24.14 36.07
CA ARG A 388 -0.88 23.81 35.35
C ARG A 388 0.11 23.14 36.30
N ASN A 389 0.93 22.23 35.78
CA ASN A 389 1.96 21.50 36.53
C ASN A 389 3.39 22.00 36.22
N ASP A 390 3.53 23.20 35.65
CA ASP A 390 4.79 23.85 35.34
C ASP A 390 5.13 24.96 36.36
N GLU A 391 6.28 25.62 36.20
CA GLU A 391 6.72 26.73 37.07
C GLU A 391 5.65 27.83 37.23
N VAL A 392 4.86 28.09 36.19
CA VAL A 392 3.75 29.06 36.21
C VAL A 392 2.59 28.55 37.09
N GLY A 393 2.28 27.26 37.02
CA GLY A 393 1.35 26.60 37.93
C GLY A 393 1.84 26.60 39.38
N LEU A 394 3.12 26.36 39.60
CA LEU A 394 3.77 26.39 40.92
C LEU A 394 3.73 27.80 41.53
N LEU A 395 4.01 28.83 40.73
CA LEU A 395 3.88 30.24 41.12
C LEU A 395 2.42 30.58 41.48
N ALA A 396 1.45 30.11 40.69
CA ALA A 396 0.03 30.32 40.95
C ALA A 396 -0.42 29.66 42.26
N GLN A 397 0.04 28.44 42.52
CA GLN A 397 -0.24 27.70 43.76
C GLN A 397 0.42 28.35 44.96
N ALA A 398 1.69 28.76 44.85
CA ALA A 398 2.39 29.47 45.92
C ALA A 398 1.71 30.81 46.25
N PHE A 399 1.27 31.55 45.23
CA PHE A 399 0.53 32.81 45.41
C PHE A 399 -0.85 32.57 46.06
N ALA A 400 -1.57 31.53 45.63
CA ALA A 400 -2.84 31.12 46.25
C ALA A 400 -2.66 30.67 47.71
N LEU A 401 -1.58 29.95 48.02
CA LEU A 401 -1.27 29.49 49.38
C LEU A 401 -0.85 30.65 50.28
N MET A 402 -0.06 31.59 49.78
CA MET A 402 0.32 32.80 50.52
C MET A 402 -0.90 33.66 50.84
N THR A 403 -1.79 33.89 49.87
CA THR A 403 -3.05 34.63 50.11
C THR A 403 -3.98 33.89 51.07
N PHE A 404 -4.05 32.57 50.99
CA PHE A 404 -4.79 31.74 51.94
C PHE A 404 -4.21 31.86 53.36
N ARG A 405 -2.90 31.72 53.54
CA ARG A 405 -2.21 31.87 54.84
C ARG A 405 -2.39 33.27 55.43
N LEU A 406 -2.30 34.32 54.61
CA LEU A 406 -2.50 35.70 55.05
C LEU A 406 -3.93 35.91 55.58
N LYS A 407 -4.92 35.35 54.87
CA LYS A 407 -6.32 35.35 55.28
C LYS A 407 -6.52 34.54 56.56
N GLU A 408 -5.97 33.33 56.63
CA GLU A 408 -6.09 32.41 57.76
C GLU A 408 -5.45 32.95 59.05
N THR A 409 -4.33 33.68 58.96
CA THR A 409 -3.66 34.25 60.14
C THR A 409 -4.44 35.45 60.71
N LEU A 410 -4.96 36.32 59.83
CA LEU A 410 -5.82 37.44 60.20
C LEU A 410 -7.18 36.96 60.76
N GLU A 411 -7.73 35.89 60.18
CA GLU A 411 -8.95 35.25 60.67
C GLU A 411 -8.70 34.48 61.97
N GLY A 412 -7.53 33.86 62.15
CA GLY A 412 -7.14 33.10 63.34
C GLY A 412 -6.99 33.96 64.61
N LEU A 413 -6.38 35.14 64.49
CA LEU A 413 -6.28 36.09 65.61
C LEU A 413 -7.66 36.65 65.99
N ARG A 414 -8.49 36.97 64.99
CA ARG A 414 -9.91 37.34 65.20
C ARG A 414 -10.74 36.21 65.79
N ARG A 415 -10.47 34.95 65.42
CA ARG A 415 -11.17 33.76 65.93
C ARG A 415 -10.87 33.49 67.40
N SER A 416 -9.65 33.70 67.88
CA SER A 416 -9.33 33.43 69.28
C SER A 416 -10.00 34.43 70.24
N GLU A 417 -10.04 35.72 69.88
CA GLU A 417 -10.76 36.76 70.64
C GLU A 417 -12.28 36.61 70.50
N ALA A 418 -12.77 36.26 69.30
CA ALA A 418 -14.19 35.99 69.08
C ALA A 418 -14.65 34.72 69.81
N ASN A 419 -13.87 33.63 69.81
CA ASN A 419 -14.24 32.37 70.45
C ASN A 419 -14.36 32.50 71.98
N PHE A 420 -13.58 33.36 72.64
CA PHE A 420 -13.70 33.60 74.08
C PHE A 420 -14.95 34.43 74.44
N ALA A 421 -15.24 35.47 73.65
CA ALA A 421 -16.50 36.23 73.77
C ALA A 421 -17.74 35.42 73.33
N GLU A 422 -17.58 34.52 72.37
CA GLU A 422 -18.61 33.63 71.85
C GLU A 422 -18.86 32.46 72.80
N ALA A 423 -17.85 31.93 73.49
CA ALA A 423 -18.06 30.93 74.54
C ALA A 423 -18.89 31.46 75.72
N GLN A 424 -18.70 32.72 76.13
CA GLN A 424 -19.55 33.38 77.14
C GLN A 424 -20.98 33.61 76.64
N ARG A 425 -21.12 34.05 75.38
CA ARG A 425 -22.43 34.26 74.73
C ARG A 425 -23.19 32.95 74.50
N VAL A 426 -22.51 31.88 74.06
CA VAL A 426 -23.11 30.55 73.78
C VAL A 426 -23.55 29.86 75.07
N ALA A 427 -22.80 30.02 76.16
CA ALA A 427 -23.23 29.53 77.46
C ALA A 427 -24.36 30.37 78.08
N HIS A 428 -24.67 31.55 77.51
CA HIS A 428 -25.55 32.57 78.08
C HIS A 428 -25.17 32.99 79.51
N VAL A 429 -23.89 32.90 79.86
CA VAL A 429 -23.36 33.17 81.19
C VAL A 429 -22.43 34.38 81.13
N GLY A 430 -22.87 35.49 81.70
CA GLY A 430 -22.05 36.65 81.97
C GLY A 430 -21.23 36.48 83.25
N TYR A 431 -20.18 37.28 83.44
CA TYR A 431 -19.49 37.40 84.71
C TYR A 431 -19.61 38.81 85.28
N TRP A 432 -19.50 38.89 86.59
CA TRP A 432 -19.41 40.15 87.32
C TRP A 432 -18.34 40.01 88.39
N GLU A 433 -17.60 41.09 88.63
CA GLU A 433 -16.62 41.20 89.70
C GLU A 433 -16.93 42.45 90.50
N ARG A 434 -17.01 42.34 91.81
CA ARG A 434 -17.27 43.43 92.74
C ARG A 434 -16.03 43.67 93.58
N ASP A 435 -15.53 44.91 93.54
CA ASP A 435 -14.51 45.41 94.44
C ASP A 435 -15.18 45.86 95.74
N LEU A 436 -14.75 45.31 96.88
CA LEU A 436 -15.41 45.52 98.18
C LEU A 436 -14.91 46.77 98.92
N ASP A 437 -13.78 47.34 98.50
CA ASP A 437 -13.24 48.58 99.06
C ASP A 437 -13.95 49.80 98.46
N THR A 438 -14.36 49.71 97.18
CA THR A 438 -15.01 50.79 96.43
C THR A 438 -16.50 50.58 96.14
N ASP A 439 -17.00 49.36 96.38
CA ASP A 439 -18.38 48.90 96.14
C ASP A 439 -18.85 49.02 94.68
N CYS A 440 -17.90 48.81 93.79
CA CYS A 440 -18.00 48.97 92.35
C CYS A 440 -17.99 47.61 91.63
N LEU A 441 -18.85 47.44 90.62
CA LEU A 441 -18.94 46.25 89.78
C LEU A 441 -18.32 46.44 88.40
N THR A 442 -17.50 45.47 88.02
CA THR A 442 -17.03 45.21 86.67
C THR A 442 -17.88 44.11 86.06
N TRP A 443 -18.51 44.36 84.92
CA TRP A 443 -19.36 43.40 84.22
C TRP A 443 -18.76 43.01 82.87
N SER A 444 -18.92 41.75 82.48
CA SER A 444 -18.67 41.34 81.11
C SER A 444 -19.71 41.94 80.16
N ASP A 445 -19.38 42.05 78.88
CA ASP A 445 -20.33 42.47 77.85
C ASP A 445 -21.60 41.62 77.84
N GLU A 446 -21.49 40.33 78.16
CA GLU A 446 -22.64 39.42 78.26
C GLU A 446 -23.49 39.72 79.51
N THR A 447 -22.90 40.08 80.65
CA THR A 447 -23.67 40.54 81.83
C THR A 447 -24.42 41.84 81.52
N TYR A 448 -23.80 42.78 80.81
CA TYR A 448 -24.51 43.97 80.33
C TYR A 448 -25.70 43.59 79.44
N ARG A 449 -25.54 42.65 78.50
CA ARG A 449 -26.65 42.17 77.66
C ARG A 449 -27.75 41.46 78.44
N ILE A 450 -27.40 40.62 79.43
CA ILE A 450 -28.37 39.94 80.28
C ILE A 450 -29.26 40.97 80.99
N PHE A 451 -28.68 42.07 81.46
CA PHE A 451 -29.40 43.21 82.05
C PHE A 451 -29.99 44.21 81.03
N GLY A 452 -29.88 43.95 79.72
CA GLY A 452 -30.44 44.81 78.66
C GLY A 452 -29.72 46.14 78.49
N LEU A 453 -28.46 46.21 78.89
CA LEU A 453 -27.63 47.41 78.89
C LEU A 453 -26.55 47.34 77.83
N THR A 454 -26.08 48.52 77.41
CA THR A 454 -24.96 48.64 76.47
C THR A 454 -23.66 48.83 77.25
N PRO A 455 -22.64 48.00 77.02
CA PRO A 455 -21.32 48.21 77.63
C PRO A 455 -20.79 49.59 77.22
N ARG A 456 -20.32 50.38 78.20
CA ARG A 456 -19.64 51.66 77.95
C ARG A 456 -18.23 51.57 78.53
N ALA A 457 -17.21 51.71 77.67
CA ALA A 457 -15.82 51.59 78.07
C ALA A 457 -15.47 52.54 79.24
N GLY A 458 -14.93 51.98 80.33
CA GLY A 458 -14.52 52.73 81.53
C GLY A 458 -15.64 53.15 82.48
N THR A 459 -16.88 52.68 82.28
CA THR A 459 -17.99 52.93 83.21
C THR A 459 -18.03 51.85 84.28
N VAL A 460 -18.00 52.26 85.54
CA VAL A 460 -18.06 51.37 86.70
C VAL A 460 -19.49 51.39 87.24
N VAL A 461 -20.15 50.23 87.31
CA VAL A 461 -21.53 50.15 87.80
C VAL A 461 -21.50 50.07 89.32
N SER A 462 -22.14 50.99 90.02
CA SER A 462 -22.24 50.89 91.48
C SER A 462 -23.18 49.75 91.88
N LEU A 463 -22.96 49.16 93.06
CA LEU A 463 -23.88 48.14 93.58
C LEU A 463 -25.32 48.64 93.68
N ALA A 464 -25.51 49.89 94.08
CA ALA A 464 -26.83 50.51 94.18
C ALA A 464 -27.58 50.51 92.83
N GLU A 465 -26.89 50.82 91.74
CA GLU A 465 -27.48 50.83 90.40
C GLU A 465 -27.83 49.41 89.91
N ALA A 466 -27.01 48.41 90.23
CA ALA A 466 -27.30 47.02 89.89
C ALA A 466 -28.56 46.51 90.62
N VAL A 467 -28.74 46.87 91.90
CA VAL A 467 -29.89 46.46 92.73
C VAL A 467 -31.20 47.07 92.24
N GLU A 468 -31.18 48.30 91.72
CA GLU A 468 -32.38 48.91 91.15
C GLU A 468 -32.95 48.14 89.94
N ARG A 469 -32.14 47.35 89.25
CA ARG A 469 -32.54 46.57 88.08
C ARG A 469 -33.10 45.20 88.43
N ILE A 470 -32.98 44.81 89.69
CA ILE A 470 -33.65 43.64 90.23
C ILE A 470 -35.11 43.99 90.44
N HIS A 471 -36.00 43.08 90.03
CA HIS A 471 -37.44 43.24 90.17
C HIS A 471 -37.77 43.62 91.64
N PRO A 472 -38.62 44.64 91.90
CA PRO A 472 -38.82 45.17 93.25
C PRO A 472 -39.16 44.13 94.31
N GLU A 473 -39.93 43.10 93.95
CA GLU A 473 -40.28 41.98 94.84
C GLU A 473 -39.07 41.11 95.24
N ASP A 474 -38.09 40.98 94.34
CA ASP A 474 -36.96 40.08 94.48
C ASP A 474 -35.77 40.77 95.20
N ARG A 475 -35.80 42.09 95.38
CA ARG A 475 -34.72 42.87 96.03
C ARG A 475 -34.49 42.51 97.49
N SER A 476 -35.57 42.20 98.23
CA SER A 476 -35.48 41.81 99.65
C SER A 476 -34.66 40.53 99.81
N ILE A 477 -35.03 39.48 99.04
CA ILE A 477 -34.36 38.18 98.99
C ILE A 477 -32.92 38.34 98.48
N TRP A 478 -32.72 39.15 97.43
CA TRP A 478 -31.37 39.44 96.93
C TRP A 478 -30.48 40.09 98.00
N SER A 479 -30.97 41.11 98.72
CA SER A 479 -30.17 41.83 99.73
C SER A 479 -29.79 40.93 100.90
N GLN A 480 -30.69 40.03 101.30
CA GLN A 480 -30.44 39.05 102.34
C GLN A 480 -29.33 38.07 101.92
N ALA A 481 -29.45 37.49 100.72
CA ALA A 481 -28.47 36.56 100.17
C ALA A 481 -27.09 37.22 99.99
N ALA A 482 -27.05 38.47 99.54
CA ALA A 482 -25.81 39.24 99.42
C ALA A 482 -25.14 39.51 100.78
N ALA A 483 -25.91 39.83 101.82
CA ALA A 483 -25.38 40.09 103.17
C ALA A 483 -24.85 38.81 103.85
N GLU A 484 -25.53 37.68 103.66
CA GLU A 484 -25.08 36.35 104.15
C GLU A 484 -23.77 35.91 103.47
N ALA A 485 -23.64 36.13 102.16
CA ALA A 485 -22.41 35.84 101.43
C ALA A 485 -21.21 36.70 101.89
N MET A 486 -21.45 37.97 102.23
CA MET A 486 -20.43 38.89 102.73
C MET A 486 -19.88 38.51 104.12
N ARG A 487 -20.71 37.91 104.98
CA ARG A 487 -20.28 37.37 106.29
C ARG A 487 -19.55 36.02 106.16
N GLY A 488 -19.54 35.43 104.96
CA GLY A 488 -18.97 34.12 104.70
C GLY A 488 -19.84 32.98 105.23
N GLU A 489 -21.14 33.21 105.43
CA GLU A 489 -22.08 32.25 105.99
C GLU A 489 -22.63 31.27 104.92
N SER A 490 -22.71 31.69 103.64
CA SER A 490 -23.11 30.86 102.50
C SER A 490 -22.56 31.39 101.16
N ARG A 491 -22.54 30.56 100.11
CA ARG A 491 -22.22 31.00 98.73
C ARG A 491 -23.38 31.80 98.16
N TYR A 492 -23.10 32.85 97.39
CA TYR A 492 -24.15 33.59 96.70
C TYR A 492 -24.62 32.76 95.50
N ASP A 493 -25.90 32.38 95.48
CA ASP A 493 -26.55 31.62 94.43
C ASP A 493 -28.07 31.90 94.47
N LEU A 494 -28.61 32.56 93.45
CA LEU A 494 -29.99 33.03 93.44
C LEU A 494 -30.55 33.14 92.03
N GLU A 495 -31.76 32.61 91.82
CA GLU A 495 -32.59 32.94 90.66
C GLU A 495 -33.52 34.09 90.99
N TYR A 496 -33.50 35.13 90.16
CA TYR A 496 -34.36 36.28 90.35
C TYR A 496 -34.70 36.93 89.02
N ARG A 497 -35.75 37.75 89.06
CA ARG A 497 -36.20 38.49 87.89
C ARG A 497 -35.41 39.78 87.83
N ILE A 498 -34.86 40.03 86.66
CA ILE A 498 -34.30 41.32 86.33
C ILE A 498 -35.24 42.04 85.39
N VAL A 499 -35.30 43.35 85.57
CA VAL A 499 -36.07 44.25 84.73
C VAL A 499 -35.07 45.03 83.90
N ARG A 500 -35.11 44.76 82.60
CA ARG A 500 -34.26 45.44 81.63
C ARG A 500 -34.74 46.88 81.39
N PRO A 501 -33.88 47.77 80.87
CA PRO A 501 -34.31 49.05 80.33
C PRO A 501 -35.44 48.86 79.30
N GLY A 502 -36.61 49.41 79.58
CA GLY A 502 -37.83 49.20 78.78
C GLY A 502 -38.88 48.26 79.38
N GLY A 503 -38.61 47.67 80.56
CA GLY A 503 -39.59 46.86 81.32
C GLY A 503 -39.64 45.39 80.94
N GLU A 504 -38.81 44.93 80.00
CA GLU A 504 -38.68 43.51 79.66
C GLU A 504 -38.17 42.71 80.86
N LEU A 505 -38.87 41.63 81.16
CA LEU A 505 -38.64 40.80 82.33
C LEU A 505 -37.88 39.54 81.91
N ARG A 506 -36.72 39.31 82.50
CA ARG A 506 -35.92 38.10 82.28
C ARG A 506 -35.70 37.38 83.60
N ILE A 507 -35.64 36.05 83.52
CA ILE A 507 -35.33 35.22 84.67
C ILE A 507 -33.85 34.88 84.57
N VAL A 508 -33.10 35.33 85.56
CA VAL A 508 -31.66 35.10 85.61
C VAL A 508 -31.29 34.30 86.83
N HIS A 509 -30.26 33.48 86.69
CA HIS A 509 -29.62 32.71 87.73
C HIS A 509 -28.23 33.27 87.99
N SER A 510 -27.96 33.81 89.17
CA SER A 510 -26.68 34.46 89.50
C SER A 510 -26.02 33.81 90.69
N GLN A 511 -24.72 33.52 90.57
CA GLN A 511 -23.92 32.86 91.60
C GLN A 511 -22.53 33.48 91.72
N GLY A 512 -21.89 33.44 92.90
CA GLY A 512 -20.57 34.05 93.09
C GLY A 512 -19.89 33.71 94.43
N ASP A 513 -18.57 33.88 94.45
CA ASP A 513 -17.68 33.56 95.57
C ASP A 513 -16.85 34.77 96.02
N LEU A 514 -16.53 34.78 97.32
CA LEU A 514 -15.75 35.82 97.98
C LEU A 514 -14.25 35.51 97.96
N THR A 515 -13.44 36.45 97.50
CA THR A 515 -11.98 36.37 97.51
C THR A 515 -11.42 37.21 98.67
N ARG A 516 -10.49 36.62 99.44
CA ARG A 516 -9.82 37.27 100.57
C ARG A 516 -8.37 37.60 100.21
N ASP A 517 -7.86 38.71 100.75
CA ASP A 517 -6.45 39.08 100.62
C ASP A 517 -5.52 38.20 101.48
N GLY A 518 -4.21 38.35 101.32
CA GLY A 518 -3.20 37.60 102.07
C GLY A 518 -3.19 37.82 103.59
N SER A 519 -4.03 38.72 104.12
CA SER A 519 -4.24 38.97 105.55
C SER A 519 -5.54 38.35 106.10
N GLY A 520 -6.32 37.69 105.23
CA GLY A 520 -7.59 37.05 105.57
C GLY A 520 -8.81 37.97 105.51
N ARG A 521 -8.66 39.23 105.08
CA ARG A 521 -9.77 40.17 104.92
C ARG A 521 -10.44 40.01 103.55
N PRO A 522 -11.78 40.08 103.45
CA PRO A 522 -12.48 40.10 102.16
C PRO A 522 -12.01 41.27 101.29
N HIS A 523 -11.68 41.01 100.01
CA HIS A 523 -11.13 42.01 99.08
C HIS A 523 -11.98 42.18 97.81
N SER A 524 -12.42 41.08 97.19
CA SER A 524 -13.29 41.14 96.00
C SER A 524 -14.29 39.99 96.00
N MET A 525 -15.34 40.10 95.18
CA MET A 525 -16.30 39.03 94.95
C MET A 525 -16.48 38.81 93.45
N PHE A 526 -16.30 37.58 92.99
CA PHE A 526 -16.44 37.25 91.56
C PHE A 526 -17.57 36.25 91.38
N GLY A 527 -18.40 36.47 90.37
CA GLY A 527 -19.54 35.61 90.09
C GLY A 527 -19.94 35.58 88.63
N THR A 528 -20.86 34.66 88.34
CA THR A 528 -21.46 34.44 87.02
C THR A 528 -22.96 34.64 87.08
N ILE A 529 -23.57 35.08 85.98
CA ILE A 529 -25.02 35.22 85.86
C ILE A 529 -25.51 34.67 84.51
N GLN A 530 -26.59 33.89 84.51
CA GLN A 530 -27.13 33.20 83.35
C GLN A 530 -28.62 33.54 83.10
N ASP A 531 -29.02 33.77 81.85
CA ASP A 531 -30.45 33.88 81.48
C ASP A 531 -31.03 32.47 81.23
N VAL A 532 -32.04 32.06 82.01
CA VAL A 532 -32.65 30.72 81.95
C VAL A 532 -34.02 30.70 81.27
N THR A 533 -34.35 31.74 80.49
CA THR A 533 -35.66 31.87 79.81
C THR A 533 -35.91 30.76 78.77
N GLU A 534 -34.89 30.26 78.09
CA GLU A 534 -35.03 29.34 76.95
C GLU A 534 -35.37 27.90 77.33
N ARG A 535 -35.13 27.49 78.58
CA ARG A 535 -35.64 26.21 79.09
C ARG A 535 -37.19 26.16 79.07
N LYS A 536 -37.85 27.31 79.05
CA LYS A 536 -39.30 27.40 78.81
C LYS A 536 -39.69 27.28 77.33
N ARG A 537 -38.76 27.38 76.38
CA ARG A 537 -38.97 27.14 74.94
C ARG A 537 -38.91 25.66 74.54
N VAL A 538 -38.97 24.71 75.47
CA VAL A 538 -39.18 23.28 75.16
C VAL A 538 -40.49 23.04 74.37
N GLU A 539 -41.42 23.99 74.33
CA GLU A 539 -42.54 24.02 73.37
C GLU A 539 -42.12 24.13 71.88
N GLU A 540 -40.91 24.60 71.58
CA GLU A 540 -40.34 24.78 70.23
C GLU A 540 -39.97 23.43 69.58
N ALA A 541 -39.81 22.36 70.38
CA ALA A 541 -39.53 21.00 69.93
C ALA A 541 -40.66 20.36 69.09
N LEU A 542 -41.88 20.90 69.15
CA LEU A 542 -42.99 20.43 68.31
C LEU A 542 -42.82 20.84 66.83
N ARG A 543 -42.07 21.91 66.56
CA ARG A 543 -41.84 22.47 65.22
C ARG A 543 -40.82 21.66 64.40
N ASP A 544 -39.80 21.11 65.06
CA ASP A 544 -38.72 20.34 64.41
C ASP A 544 -39.23 19.04 63.74
N SER A 545 -40.28 18.41 64.28
CA SER A 545 -40.88 17.21 63.69
C SER A 545 -41.61 17.49 62.37
N GLU A 546 -42.19 18.69 62.19
CA GLU A 546 -42.86 19.08 60.94
C GLU A 546 -41.86 19.41 59.83
N GLU A 547 -40.72 20.02 60.20
CA GLU A 547 -39.64 20.33 59.27
C GLU A 547 -38.93 19.05 58.76
N GLN A 548 -38.81 18.03 59.61
CA GLN A 548 -38.17 16.76 59.25
C GLN A 548 -38.95 15.96 58.19
N TRP A 549 -40.29 15.93 58.25
CA TRP A 549 -41.12 15.28 57.22
C TRP A 549 -41.07 16.03 55.89
N ARG A 550 -41.11 17.37 55.95
CA ARG A 550 -40.99 18.23 54.77
C ARG A 550 -39.65 18.02 54.05
N ALA A 551 -38.56 17.91 54.81
CA ALA A 551 -37.23 17.66 54.26
C ALA A 551 -37.11 16.32 53.51
N VAL A 552 -37.75 15.25 53.99
CA VAL A 552 -37.71 13.92 53.35
C VAL A 552 -38.49 13.89 52.03
N PHE A 553 -39.65 14.55 51.98
CA PHE A 553 -40.47 14.63 50.77
C PHE A 553 -39.84 15.56 49.72
N GLU A 554 -39.35 16.73 50.13
CA GLU A 554 -38.83 17.76 49.22
C GLU A 554 -37.46 17.42 48.63
N ASN A 555 -36.58 16.74 49.39
CA ASN A 555 -35.21 16.43 48.95
C ASN A 555 -35.02 15.01 48.40
N ASN A 556 -36.11 14.26 48.14
CA ASN A 556 -35.99 12.91 47.60
C ASN A 556 -35.53 12.92 46.13
N PRO A 557 -34.45 12.20 45.75
CA PRO A 557 -33.90 12.18 44.39
C PRO A 557 -34.65 11.26 43.42
N THR A 558 -35.93 10.98 43.68
CA THR A 558 -36.82 10.23 42.77
C THR A 558 -38.05 11.08 42.48
N MET A 559 -38.59 11.01 41.27
CA MET A 559 -39.79 11.77 40.93
C MET A 559 -41.00 11.14 41.60
N TYR A 560 -41.70 11.92 42.43
CA TYR A 560 -42.91 11.50 43.12
C TYR A 560 -44.09 12.36 42.68
N PHE A 561 -45.18 11.68 42.30
CA PHE A 561 -46.46 12.31 41.99
C PHE A 561 -47.54 11.70 42.87
N MET A 562 -48.49 12.53 43.27
CA MET A 562 -49.76 12.10 43.83
C MET A 562 -50.85 12.66 42.95
N VAL A 563 -51.71 11.79 42.43
CA VAL A 563 -52.84 12.19 41.58
C VAL A 563 -54.15 11.75 42.20
N ASP A 564 -55.20 12.55 42.03
CA ASP A 564 -56.54 12.17 42.49
C ASP A 564 -57.21 11.15 41.54
N ALA A 565 -58.45 10.76 41.86
CA ALA A 565 -59.22 9.82 41.03
C ALA A 565 -59.55 10.34 39.62
N SER A 566 -59.42 11.65 39.37
CA SER A 566 -59.59 12.23 38.03
C SER A 566 -58.29 12.25 37.21
N GLY A 567 -57.16 11.85 37.81
CA GLY A 567 -55.84 11.93 37.20
C GLY A 567 -55.23 13.33 37.26
N THR A 568 -55.71 14.19 38.17
CA THR A 568 -55.18 15.54 38.40
C THR A 568 -54.09 15.49 39.47
N VAL A 569 -52.97 16.17 39.26
CA VAL A 569 -51.83 16.18 40.19
C VAL A 569 -52.20 16.98 41.46
N VAL A 570 -52.20 16.29 42.59
CA VAL A 570 -52.47 16.84 43.94
C VAL A 570 -51.18 17.20 44.66
N SER A 571 -50.09 16.49 44.36
CA SER A 571 -48.77 16.78 44.92
C SER A 571 -47.68 16.26 44.01
N VAL A 572 -46.56 16.98 43.93
CA VAL A 572 -45.34 16.56 43.25
C VAL A 572 -44.15 17.06 44.05
N ASN A 573 -43.09 16.27 44.18
CA ASN A 573 -41.88 16.75 44.85
C ASN A 573 -41.06 17.69 43.94
N PRO A 574 -40.27 18.63 44.50
CA PRO A 574 -39.46 19.57 43.73
C PRO A 574 -38.54 18.91 42.70
N PHE A 575 -37.93 17.77 43.06
CA PHE A 575 -37.10 16.99 42.13
C PHE A 575 -37.90 16.50 40.90
N GLY A 576 -39.11 15.98 41.11
CA GLY A 576 -40.01 15.54 40.03
C GLY A 576 -40.41 16.67 39.08
N ALA A 577 -40.75 17.83 39.63
CA ALA A 577 -41.06 19.01 38.82
C ALA A 577 -39.83 19.48 38.01
N GLN A 578 -38.67 19.57 38.67
CA GLN A 578 -37.41 20.00 38.04
C GLN A 578 -36.96 19.06 36.92
N GLN A 579 -37.04 17.74 37.11
CA GLN A 579 -36.67 16.76 36.07
C GLN A 579 -37.52 16.88 34.80
N LEU A 580 -38.75 17.35 34.93
CA LEU A 580 -39.65 17.62 33.81
C LEU A 580 -39.56 19.07 33.30
N GLY A 581 -38.76 19.93 33.93
CA GLY A 581 -38.62 21.35 33.57
C GLY A 581 -39.79 22.24 33.98
N TYR A 582 -40.65 21.78 34.90
CA TYR A 582 -41.77 22.55 35.45
C TYR A 582 -41.47 23.00 36.88
N THR A 583 -42.21 23.99 37.37
CA THR A 583 -42.29 24.24 38.82
C THR A 583 -43.38 23.37 39.45
N VAL A 584 -43.34 23.20 40.78
CA VAL A 584 -44.38 22.45 41.51
C VAL A 584 -45.76 23.07 41.23
N ASP A 585 -45.88 24.40 41.36
CA ASP A 585 -47.14 25.13 41.15
C ASP A 585 -47.70 25.00 39.73
N GLU A 586 -46.85 24.81 38.72
CA GLU A 586 -47.27 24.60 37.32
C GLU A 586 -47.87 23.20 37.07
N LEU A 587 -47.55 22.25 37.94
CA LEU A 587 -48.00 20.87 37.83
C LEU A 587 -49.20 20.57 38.74
N ILE A 588 -49.31 21.22 39.90
CA ILE A 588 -50.49 21.09 40.78
C ILE A 588 -51.75 21.52 40.03
N ASP A 589 -52.86 20.80 40.27
CA ASP A 589 -54.17 21.00 39.63
C ASP A 589 -54.19 20.79 38.11
N ARG A 590 -53.10 20.27 37.53
CA ARG A 590 -53.02 19.91 36.11
C ARG A 590 -53.29 18.42 35.89
N PRO A 591 -53.94 18.02 34.77
CA PRO A 591 -54.04 16.61 34.39
C PRO A 591 -52.65 16.00 34.14
N VAL A 592 -52.33 14.91 34.84
CA VAL A 592 -51.01 14.25 34.76
C VAL A 592 -50.71 13.70 33.36
N LYS A 593 -51.73 13.42 32.54
CA LYS A 593 -51.56 12.94 31.16
C LYS A 593 -50.89 13.95 30.22
N ASP A 594 -50.94 15.25 30.54
CA ASP A 594 -50.43 16.30 29.67
C ASP A 594 -48.90 16.28 29.53
N ILE A 595 -48.21 15.74 30.55
CA ILE A 595 -46.75 15.59 30.58
C ILE A 595 -46.28 14.26 29.95
N PHE A 596 -47.15 13.55 29.23
CA PHE A 596 -46.82 12.35 28.46
C PHE A 596 -46.93 12.58 26.95
N HIS A 597 -46.15 11.81 26.20
CA HIS A 597 -46.20 11.76 24.75
C HIS A 597 -47.62 11.43 24.28
N GLU A 598 -48.06 12.02 23.16
CA GLU A 598 -49.44 11.95 22.68
C GLU A 598 -49.95 10.51 22.57
N GLU A 599 -49.15 9.61 22.00
CA GLU A 599 -49.46 8.18 21.85
C GLU A 599 -49.63 7.43 23.19
N ASP A 600 -49.04 7.92 24.28
CA ASP A 600 -49.03 7.25 25.59
C ASP A 600 -50.18 7.73 26.51
N ARG A 601 -50.88 8.82 26.15
CA ARG A 601 -51.91 9.45 27.00
C ARG A 601 -53.10 8.53 27.31
N ASP A 602 -53.50 7.69 26.36
CA ASP A 602 -54.57 6.72 26.55
C ASP A 602 -54.14 5.55 27.45
N ALA A 603 -52.86 5.18 27.39
CA ALA A 603 -52.29 4.18 28.30
C ALA A 603 -52.26 4.72 29.75
N VAL A 604 -51.84 5.97 29.96
CA VAL A 604 -51.84 6.63 31.28
C VAL A 604 -53.22 6.59 31.95
N GLN A 605 -54.28 6.91 31.21
CA GLN A 605 -55.65 6.87 31.73
C GLN A 605 -56.08 5.46 32.13
N ARG A 606 -55.78 4.44 31.30
CA ARG A 606 -56.06 3.04 31.63
C ARG A 606 -55.29 2.56 32.86
N HIS A 607 -54.03 2.96 33.01
CA HIS A 607 -53.21 2.61 34.18
C HIS A 607 -53.72 3.26 35.47
N ALA A 608 -54.14 4.53 35.40
CA ALA A 608 -54.75 5.22 36.53
C ALA A 608 -56.07 4.55 36.98
N ALA A 609 -56.94 4.18 36.03
CA ALA A 609 -58.18 3.45 36.32
C ALA A 609 -57.91 2.08 36.97
N ALA A 610 -56.97 1.31 36.42
CA ALA A 610 -56.59 0.00 36.96
C ALA A 610 -56.02 0.09 38.39
N CYS A 611 -55.27 1.15 38.72
CA CYS A 611 -54.79 1.38 40.08
C CYS A 611 -55.95 1.64 41.06
N LEU A 612 -56.98 2.37 40.64
CA LEU A 612 -58.15 2.71 41.48
C LEU A 612 -59.05 1.49 41.71
N GLU A 613 -59.18 0.59 40.73
CA GLU A 613 -59.90 -0.69 40.87
C GLU A 613 -59.20 -1.65 41.85
N HIS A 614 -57.88 -1.53 42.00
CA HIS A 614 -57.06 -2.40 42.83
C HIS A 614 -56.33 -1.64 43.95
N LEU A 615 -57.10 -1.02 44.84
CA LEU A 615 -56.61 -0.29 46.02
C LEU A 615 -55.52 -1.05 46.80
N GLY A 616 -54.40 -0.36 47.06
CA GLY A 616 -53.27 -0.88 47.82
C GLY A 616 -52.28 -1.75 47.03
N ARG A 617 -52.58 -2.14 45.78
CA ARG A 617 -51.67 -2.90 44.90
C ARG A 617 -50.76 -1.96 44.12
N ALA A 618 -49.47 -2.29 44.07
CA ALA A 618 -48.50 -1.58 43.23
C ALA A 618 -48.49 -2.19 41.82
N MET A 619 -48.44 -1.34 40.80
CA MET A 619 -48.41 -1.73 39.38
C MET A 619 -47.37 -0.88 38.66
N SER A 620 -46.67 -1.45 37.67
CA SER A 620 -45.59 -0.76 36.96
C SER A 620 -45.72 -0.86 35.44
N TRP A 621 -45.27 0.18 34.74
CA TRP A 621 -45.29 0.33 33.29
C TRP A 621 -44.14 1.24 32.82
N GLU A 622 -43.79 1.15 31.53
CA GLU A 622 -42.80 2.02 30.89
C GLU A 622 -43.49 2.93 29.87
N LEU A 623 -43.31 4.24 29.98
CA LEU A 623 -43.98 5.24 29.14
C LEU A 623 -43.02 6.39 28.84
N ARG A 624 -43.43 7.25 27.90
CA ARG A 624 -42.68 8.43 27.46
C ARG A 624 -43.29 9.70 28.05
N LYS A 625 -42.54 10.40 28.90
CA LYS A 625 -42.86 11.75 29.39
C LYS A 625 -42.23 12.82 28.51
N ILE A 626 -42.91 13.94 28.36
CA ILE A 626 -42.43 15.12 27.64
C ILE A 626 -42.12 16.21 28.66
N ARG A 627 -40.89 16.72 28.62
CA ARG A 627 -40.47 17.87 29.41
C ARG A 627 -41.07 19.16 28.85
N LYS A 628 -41.07 20.23 29.65
CA LYS A 628 -41.57 21.56 29.24
C LYS A 628 -40.88 22.12 27.99
N ASP A 629 -39.61 21.79 27.78
CA ASP A 629 -38.82 22.20 26.61
C ASP A 629 -39.10 21.35 25.35
N GLY A 630 -39.98 20.35 25.44
CA GLY A 630 -40.32 19.42 24.38
C GLY A 630 -39.43 18.18 24.31
N SER A 631 -38.37 18.09 25.13
CA SER A 631 -37.48 16.91 25.14
C SER A 631 -38.17 15.69 25.75
N MET A 632 -37.83 14.53 25.20
CA MET A 632 -38.41 13.26 25.60
C MET A 632 -37.66 12.63 26.79
N LEU A 633 -38.41 11.97 27.67
CA LEU A 633 -37.92 11.20 28.80
C LEU A 633 -38.59 9.82 28.84
N TRP A 634 -37.81 8.74 28.81
CA TRP A 634 -38.35 7.40 29.08
C TRP A 634 -38.43 7.19 30.58
N VAL A 635 -39.61 6.86 31.08
CA VAL A 635 -39.83 6.61 32.51
C VAL A 635 -40.39 5.21 32.74
N ARG A 636 -39.95 4.58 33.83
CA ARG A 636 -40.68 3.49 34.46
C ARG A 636 -41.47 4.07 35.62
N GLU A 637 -42.78 3.96 35.57
CA GLU A 637 -43.63 4.39 36.67
C GLU A 637 -44.09 3.19 37.49
N THR A 638 -44.24 3.40 38.79
CA THR A 638 -44.92 2.47 39.69
C THR A 638 -46.02 3.23 40.43
N GLY A 639 -47.28 2.91 40.14
CA GLY A 639 -48.45 3.50 40.78
C GLY A 639 -49.03 2.62 41.89
N ARG A 640 -49.50 3.25 42.97
CA ARG A 640 -50.24 2.60 44.07
C ARG A 640 -51.36 3.50 44.56
N ALA A 641 -52.62 3.04 44.46
CA ALA A 641 -53.76 3.76 44.99
C ALA A 641 -53.92 3.55 46.51
N MET A 642 -54.23 4.62 47.24
CA MET A 642 -54.47 4.65 48.69
C MET A 642 -55.53 5.70 49.05
N VAL A 643 -56.02 5.67 50.29
CA VAL A 643 -57.01 6.66 50.78
C VAL A 643 -56.35 7.60 51.79
N ILE A 644 -56.32 8.90 51.49
CA ILE A 644 -55.84 9.94 52.39
C ILE A 644 -56.99 10.89 52.70
N LYS A 645 -57.25 11.18 53.99
CA LYS A 645 -58.37 12.05 54.43
C LYS A 645 -59.72 11.71 53.75
N LYS A 646 -60.04 10.42 53.61
CA LYS A 646 -61.24 9.86 52.96
C LYS A 646 -61.35 10.08 51.43
N ARG A 647 -60.27 10.46 50.74
CA ARG A 647 -60.22 10.57 49.27
C ARG A 647 -59.23 9.58 48.66
N PRO A 648 -59.55 8.90 47.55
CA PRO A 648 -58.61 8.05 46.83
C PRO A 648 -57.55 8.90 46.12
N VAL A 649 -56.29 8.53 46.29
CA VAL A 649 -55.11 9.16 45.69
C VAL A 649 -54.17 8.06 45.20
N ILE A 650 -53.59 8.24 44.02
CA ILE A 650 -52.56 7.35 43.47
C ILE A 650 -51.20 7.97 43.71
N LEU A 651 -50.35 7.30 44.50
CA LEU A 651 -48.94 7.63 44.61
C LEU A 651 -48.20 6.97 43.45
N ILE A 652 -47.46 7.77 42.69
CA ILE A 652 -46.69 7.35 41.53
C ILE A 652 -45.22 7.67 41.79
N VAL A 653 -44.38 6.66 41.64
CA VAL A 653 -42.92 6.81 41.66
C VAL A 653 -42.44 6.67 40.22
N CYS A 654 -41.70 7.64 39.70
CA CYS A 654 -41.17 7.59 38.34
C CYS A 654 -39.64 7.52 38.36
N GLU A 655 -39.09 6.49 37.72
CA GLU A 655 -37.66 6.28 37.49
C GLU A 655 -37.32 6.65 36.04
N ASP A 656 -36.24 7.40 35.82
CA ASP A 656 -35.70 7.67 34.48
C ASP A 656 -34.93 6.44 33.97
N ILE A 657 -35.37 5.87 32.84
CA ILE A 657 -34.75 4.70 32.19
C ILE A 657 -34.16 5.05 30.80
N THR A 658 -33.96 6.34 30.51
CA THR A 658 -33.54 6.84 29.19
C THR A 658 -32.16 6.31 28.81
N GLU A 659 -31.19 6.25 29.73
CA GLU A 659 -29.86 5.70 29.45
C GLU A 659 -29.90 4.22 29.08
N ARG A 660 -30.72 3.41 29.78
CA ARG A 660 -30.90 1.99 29.47
C ARG A 660 -31.47 1.79 28.06
N LYS A 661 -32.51 2.56 27.70
CA LYS A 661 -33.12 2.47 26.36
C LYS A 661 -32.15 2.90 25.26
N ARG A 662 -31.34 3.94 25.49
CA ARG A 662 -30.27 4.36 24.55
C ARG A 662 -29.20 3.28 24.39
N ALA A 663 -28.83 2.56 25.45
CA ALA A 663 -27.86 1.47 25.39
C ALA A 663 -28.40 0.25 24.60
N GLU A 664 -29.66 -0.13 24.82
CA GLU A 664 -30.33 -1.21 24.06
C GLU A 664 -30.40 -0.87 22.56
N GLU A 665 -30.79 0.36 22.21
CA GLU A 665 -30.84 0.83 20.82
C GLU A 665 -29.44 0.94 20.18
N ALA A 666 -28.44 1.40 20.94
CA ALA A 666 -27.06 1.48 20.47
C ALA A 666 -26.47 0.07 20.21
N ALA A 667 -26.78 -0.90 21.06
CA ALA A 667 -26.37 -2.29 20.87
C ALA A 667 -27.00 -2.90 19.61
N ARG A 668 -28.31 -2.71 19.41
CA ARG A 668 -29.00 -3.15 18.19
C ARG A 668 -28.42 -2.49 16.94
N ARG A 669 -28.17 -1.18 17.00
CA ARG A 669 -27.56 -0.44 15.89
C ARG A 669 -26.14 -0.95 15.58
N SER A 670 -25.34 -1.22 16.61
CA SER A 670 -24.01 -1.80 16.44
C SER A 670 -24.05 -3.20 15.82
N GLU A 671 -25.05 -4.02 16.15
CA GLU A 671 -25.24 -5.34 15.53
C GLU A 671 -25.64 -5.22 14.04
N GLU A 672 -26.58 -4.33 13.73
CA GLU A 672 -27.00 -4.00 12.36
C GLU A 672 -25.80 -3.48 11.53
N GLU A 673 -25.01 -2.55 12.09
CA GLU A 673 -23.79 -2.01 11.46
C GLU A 673 -22.73 -3.09 11.21
N LEU A 674 -22.46 -3.97 12.18
CA LEU A 674 -21.49 -5.07 12.00
C LEU A 674 -21.93 -6.06 10.92
N ARG A 675 -23.22 -6.39 10.87
CA ARG A 675 -23.78 -7.23 9.80
C ARG A 675 -23.60 -6.57 8.44
N GLU A 676 -23.88 -5.28 8.31
CA GLU A 676 -23.71 -4.56 7.05
C GLU A 676 -22.24 -4.51 6.61
N VAL A 677 -21.29 -4.35 7.55
CA VAL A 677 -19.84 -4.40 7.26
C VAL A 677 -19.43 -5.77 6.69
N ILE A 678 -19.90 -6.88 7.29
CA ILE A 678 -19.58 -8.24 6.83
C ILE A 678 -20.20 -8.52 5.44
N GLU A 679 -21.38 -7.98 5.18
CA GLU A 679 -22.07 -8.16 3.89
C GLU A 679 -21.46 -7.34 2.74
N THR A 680 -20.75 -6.24 3.05
CA THR A 680 -20.22 -5.29 2.06
C THR A 680 -18.70 -5.35 1.88
N VAL A 681 -17.98 -6.07 2.75
CA VAL A 681 -16.53 -6.23 2.65
C VAL A 681 -16.13 -6.81 1.27
N PRO A 682 -15.06 -6.31 0.63
CA PRO A 682 -14.61 -6.82 -0.67
C PRO A 682 -13.90 -8.19 -0.59
N ALA A 683 -14.31 -9.05 0.34
CA ALA A 683 -13.83 -10.41 0.55
C ALA A 683 -15.04 -11.37 0.67
N MET A 684 -14.86 -12.62 0.25
CA MET A 684 -15.85 -13.65 0.54
C MET A 684 -15.61 -14.13 1.98
N VAL A 685 -16.58 -13.95 2.86
CA VAL A 685 -16.43 -14.28 4.29
C VAL A 685 -17.33 -15.45 4.62
N TRP A 686 -16.81 -16.38 5.42
CA TRP A 686 -17.56 -17.55 5.86
C TRP A 686 -17.23 -17.88 7.31
N THR A 687 -18.14 -18.62 7.95
CA THR A 687 -17.85 -19.28 9.23
C THR A 687 -18.22 -20.75 9.16
N ALA A 688 -17.52 -21.56 9.95
CA ALA A 688 -17.83 -22.97 10.09
C ALA A 688 -17.88 -23.40 11.56
N LEU A 689 -18.65 -24.44 11.82
CA LEU A 689 -18.70 -25.15 13.10
C LEU A 689 -17.36 -25.84 13.39
N PRO A 690 -17.11 -26.29 14.64
CA PRO A 690 -15.86 -26.97 15.01
C PRO A 690 -15.52 -28.21 14.17
N ASP A 691 -16.54 -28.85 13.59
CA ASP A 691 -16.41 -30.01 12.70
C ASP A 691 -16.12 -29.65 11.23
N GLY A 692 -15.99 -28.35 10.93
CA GLY A 692 -15.68 -27.83 9.60
C GLY A 692 -16.90 -27.59 8.70
N ARG A 693 -18.14 -27.82 9.16
CA ARG A 693 -19.34 -27.49 8.37
C ARG A 693 -19.58 -25.99 8.34
N VAL A 694 -19.64 -25.42 7.13
CA VAL A 694 -19.93 -24.00 6.92
C VAL A 694 -21.37 -23.68 7.36
N ASP A 695 -21.53 -22.70 8.26
CA ASP A 695 -22.81 -22.27 8.81
C ASP A 695 -23.19 -20.82 8.44
N PHE A 696 -22.26 -20.07 7.85
CA PHE A 696 -22.51 -18.74 7.31
C PHE A 696 -21.59 -18.45 6.12
N ILE A 697 -22.13 -17.74 5.13
CA ILE A 697 -21.40 -17.11 4.02
C ILE A 697 -22.01 -15.73 3.78
N ASN A 698 -21.18 -14.73 3.48
CA ASN A 698 -21.67 -13.38 3.15
C ASN A 698 -22.19 -13.27 1.71
N ARG A 699 -22.90 -12.18 1.40
CA ARG A 699 -23.48 -11.91 0.08
C ARG A 699 -22.47 -12.02 -1.06
N ARG A 700 -21.23 -11.53 -0.86
CA ARG A 700 -20.18 -11.57 -1.89
C ARG A 700 -19.81 -13.01 -2.27
N TRP A 701 -19.74 -13.92 -1.31
CA TRP A 701 -19.55 -15.35 -1.58
C TRP A 701 -20.66 -15.90 -2.48
N GLN A 702 -21.92 -15.59 -2.14
CA GLN A 702 -23.09 -16.06 -2.87
C GLN A 702 -23.12 -15.51 -4.31
N GLU A 703 -22.85 -14.22 -4.49
CA GLU A 703 -22.81 -13.57 -5.81
C GLU A 703 -21.68 -14.12 -6.70
N PHE A 704 -20.50 -14.40 -6.12
CA PHE A 704 -19.36 -14.89 -6.89
C PHE A 704 -19.47 -16.37 -7.24
N THR A 705 -19.81 -17.23 -6.26
CA THR A 705 -19.84 -18.69 -6.42
C THR A 705 -21.19 -19.23 -6.85
N GLY A 706 -22.27 -18.45 -6.71
CA GLY A 706 -23.65 -18.87 -6.93
C GLY A 706 -24.17 -19.88 -5.90
N LEU A 707 -23.44 -20.11 -4.80
CA LEU A 707 -23.83 -21.03 -3.72
C LEU A 707 -24.66 -20.30 -2.66
N CYS A 708 -25.69 -20.95 -2.15
CA CYS A 708 -26.51 -20.49 -1.03
C CYS A 708 -26.55 -21.56 0.07
N LEU A 709 -26.64 -21.15 1.34
CA LEU A 709 -26.74 -22.06 2.49
C LEU A 709 -28.19 -22.52 2.81
N ASP A 710 -29.19 -22.13 2.01
CA ASP A 710 -30.59 -22.40 2.32
C ASP A 710 -30.96 -23.90 2.25
N ALA A 711 -31.44 -24.43 3.39
CA ALA A 711 -31.86 -25.82 3.56
C ALA A 711 -33.10 -26.23 2.73
N THR A 712 -33.74 -25.30 2.04
CA THR A 712 -35.00 -25.50 1.29
C THR A 712 -34.85 -25.40 -0.23
N ALA A 713 -33.68 -25.00 -0.75
CA ALA A 713 -33.42 -24.99 -2.19
C ALA A 713 -32.54 -26.19 -2.55
N GLY A 714 -33.00 -27.05 -3.45
CA GLY A 714 -32.26 -28.23 -3.94
C GLY A 714 -31.00 -27.94 -4.76
N ALA A 715 -30.23 -26.90 -4.44
CA ALA A 715 -28.88 -26.71 -4.93
C ALA A 715 -27.93 -27.37 -3.92
N SER A 716 -27.35 -28.50 -4.30
CA SER A 716 -26.32 -29.20 -3.54
C SER A 716 -25.16 -28.26 -3.23
N TRP A 717 -24.70 -28.28 -1.97
CA TRP A 717 -23.37 -27.77 -1.59
C TRP A 717 -22.30 -28.66 -2.25
N ASP A 718 -22.12 -28.50 -3.55
CA ASP A 718 -21.18 -29.27 -4.38
C ASP A 718 -19.88 -28.47 -4.48
N ALA A 719 -19.12 -28.44 -3.37
CA ALA A 719 -17.86 -27.71 -3.28
C ALA A 719 -16.87 -28.14 -4.38
N GLU A 720 -16.86 -29.43 -4.73
CA GLU A 720 -16.02 -30.02 -5.77
C GLU A 720 -16.22 -29.38 -7.15
N ALA A 721 -17.45 -28.95 -7.48
CA ALA A 721 -17.74 -28.33 -8.78
C ALA A 721 -17.25 -26.87 -8.91
N ARG A 722 -16.80 -26.24 -7.79
CA ARG A 722 -16.41 -24.83 -7.74
C ARG A 722 -14.92 -24.61 -7.59
N PHE A 723 -14.20 -25.56 -7.02
CA PHE A 723 -12.74 -25.53 -7.01
C PHE A 723 -12.20 -26.05 -8.34
N HIS A 724 -11.01 -25.59 -8.73
CA HIS A 724 -10.32 -26.17 -9.87
C HIS A 724 -9.98 -27.64 -9.57
N PRO A 725 -10.17 -28.59 -10.51
CA PRO A 725 -9.97 -30.01 -10.26
C PRO A 725 -8.59 -30.37 -9.70
N GLU A 726 -7.54 -29.67 -10.16
CA GLU A 726 -6.16 -29.87 -9.68
C GLU A 726 -5.92 -29.38 -8.25
N ASP A 727 -6.72 -28.42 -7.75
CA ASP A 727 -6.49 -27.80 -6.45
C ASP A 727 -7.32 -28.47 -5.34
N PHE A 728 -8.40 -29.19 -5.69
CA PHE A 728 -9.40 -29.68 -4.75
C PHE A 728 -8.83 -30.68 -3.73
N GLU A 729 -8.07 -31.69 -4.16
CA GLU A 729 -7.46 -32.65 -3.22
C GLU A 729 -6.48 -31.97 -2.26
N HIS A 730 -5.63 -31.09 -2.78
CA HIS A 730 -4.66 -30.35 -1.97
C HIS A 730 -5.36 -29.46 -0.93
N TYR A 731 -6.41 -28.77 -1.37
CA TYR A 731 -7.24 -27.93 -0.52
C TYR A 731 -7.86 -28.73 0.63
N MET A 732 -8.55 -29.83 0.32
CA MET A 732 -9.24 -30.65 1.32
C MET A 732 -8.27 -31.31 2.30
N SER A 733 -7.11 -31.77 1.82
CA SER A 733 -6.07 -32.32 2.68
C SER A 733 -5.58 -31.30 3.72
N ARG A 734 -5.27 -30.07 3.28
CA ARG A 734 -4.85 -29.00 4.18
C ARG A 734 -5.95 -28.57 5.15
N TRP A 735 -7.20 -28.51 4.68
CA TRP A 735 -8.32 -28.14 5.53
C TRP A 735 -8.54 -29.17 6.65
N HIS A 736 -8.52 -30.47 6.33
CA HIS A 736 -8.61 -31.52 7.35
C HIS A 736 -7.46 -31.48 8.36
N ALA A 737 -6.24 -31.18 7.93
CA ALA A 737 -5.10 -31.01 8.84
C ALA A 737 -5.30 -29.83 9.80
N SER A 738 -5.81 -28.70 9.33
CA SER A 738 -6.15 -27.55 10.19
C SER A 738 -7.28 -27.87 11.16
N LEU A 739 -8.32 -28.60 10.74
CA LEU A 739 -9.39 -29.07 11.63
C LEU A 739 -8.86 -29.98 12.76
N ALA A 740 -7.96 -30.92 12.43
CA ALA A 740 -7.41 -31.86 13.39
C ALA A 740 -6.44 -31.21 14.40
N THR A 741 -5.66 -30.23 13.95
CA THR A 741 -4.63 -29.57 14.79
C THR A 741 -5.12 -28.31 15.48
N GLY A 742 -6.14 -27.66 14.92
CA GLY A 742 -6.59 -26.32 15.32
C GLY A 742 -5.60 -25.20 14.97
N HIS A 743 -4.66 -25.44 14.06
CA HIS A 743 -3.81 -24.38 13.50
C HIS A 743 -4.56 -23.56 12.45
N PRO A 744 -4.20 -22.28 12.26
CA PRO A 744 -4.74 -21.46 11.18
C PRO A 744 -4.62 -22.15 9.82
N PHE A 745 -5.64 -21.97 8.98
CA PHE A 745 -5.70 -22.49 7.63
C PHE A 745 -5.34 -21.38 6.65
N GLU A 746 -4.43 -21.65 5.71
CA GLU A 746 -4.00 -20.69 4.69
C GLU A 746 -3.75 -21.43 3.38
N VAL A 747 -4.39 -21.01 2.28
CA VAL A 747 -4.21 -21.65 0.97
C VAL A 747 -4.49 -20.67 -0.16
N GLU A 748 -3.79 -20.85 -1.29
CA GLU A 748 -4.15 -20.22 -2.55
C GLU A 748 -4.86 -21.25 -3.42
N VAL A 749 -6.03 -20.90 -3.95
CA VAL A 749 -6.89 -21.85 -4.64
C VAL A 749 -7.63 -21.17 -5.79
N ARG A 750 -7.81 -21.89 -6.90
CA ARG A 750 -8.62 -21.40 -8.03
C ARG A 750 -10.09 -21.72 -7.79
N ILE A 751 -10.93 -20.68 -7.80
CA ILE A 751 -12.38 -20.78 -7.63
C ILE A 751 -13.09 -20.30 -8.89
N ARG A 752 -14.07 -21.09 -9.31
CA ARG A 752 -14.90 -20.85 -10.49
C ARG A 752 -15.99 -19.82 -10.20
N ARG A 753 -15.98 -18.73 -10.95
CA ARG A 753 -17.05 -17.72 -10.94
C ARG A 753 -18.33 -18.30 -11.55
N ALA A 754 -19.47 -18.09 -10.92
CA ALA A 754 -20.75 -18.64 -11.40
C ALA A 754 -21.28 -18.02 -12.69
N ALA A 755 -20.96 -16.75 -12.95
CA ALA A 755 -21.53 -15.99 -14.07
C ALA A 755 -21.02 -16.45 -15.45
N ASP A 756 -19.73 -16.77 -15.56
CA ASP A 756 -19.04 -17.08 -16.82
C ASP A 756 -18.29 -18.43 -16.78
N GLY A 757 -18.09 -19.00 -15.58
CA GLY A 757 -17.32 -20.21 -15.40
C GLY A 757 -15.81 -20.02 -15.42
N GLU A 758 -15.31 -18.78 -15.39
CA GLU A 758 -13.87 -18.47 -15.32
C GLU A 758 -13.30 -18.87 -13.94
N TYR A 759 -12.11 -19.46 -13.92
CA TYR A 759 -11.37 -19.70 -12.69
C TYR A 759 -10.51 -18.50 -12.37
N ARG A 760 -10.58 -18.02 -11.12
CA ARG A 760 -9.69 -16.96 -10.61
C ARG A 760 -8.95 -17.43 -9.38
N TRP A 761 -7.76 -16.89 -9.17
CA TRP A 761 -6.98 -17.17 -7.97
C TRP A 761 -7.54 -16.43 -6.75
N TRP A 762 -7.77 -17.17 -5.67
CA TRP A 762 -8.19 -16.66 -4.38
C TRP A 762 -7.18 -17.06 -3.31
N PHE A 763 -6.89 -16.15 -2.39
CA PHE A 763 -6.18 -16.45 -1.16
C PHE A 763 -7.19 -16.61 -0.04
N GLU A 764 -7.17 -17.76 0.62
CA GLU A 764 -8.01 -18.10 1.75
C GLU A 764 -7.20 -18.11 3.05
N ASN A 765 -7.75 -17.50 4.09
CA ASN A 765 -7.23 -17.58 5.44
C ASN A 765 -8.39 -17.86 6.40
N ALA A 766 -8.19 -18.79 7.34
CA ALA A 766 -9.16 -19.06 8.40
C ALA A 766 -8.51 -19.35 9.76
N VAL A 767 -9.16 -18.88 10.83
CA VAL A 767 -8.69 -19.00 12.22
C VAL A 767 -9.79 -19.57 13.13
N PRO A 768 -9.43 -20.38 14.14
CA PRO A 768 -10.39 -20.90 15.11
C PRO A 768 -10.60 -19.93 16.27
N LEU A 769 -11.86 -19.63 16.57
CA LEU A 769 -12.31 -19.07 17.84
C LEU A 769 -12.36 -20.17 18.91
N ARG A 770 -11.77 -19.89 20.07
CA ARG A 770 -11.67 -20.83 21.18
C ARG A 770 -12.44 -20.33 22.40
N ASP A 771 -12.98 -21.25 23.19
CA ASP A 771 -13.55 -20.95 24.51
C ASP A 771 -12.44 -20.78 25.57
N GLU A 772 -12.85 -20.46 26.81
CA GLU A 772 -11.94 -20.32 27.97
C GLU A 772 -11.18 -21.62 28.30
N HIS A 773 -11.63 -22.78 27.83
CA HIS A 773 -11.00 -24.09 28.03
C HIS A 773 -10.10 -24.49 26.84
N GLY A 774 -9.99 -23.64 25.81
CA GLY A 774 -9.18 -23.88 24.62
C GLY A 774 -9.84 -24.72 23.52
N ASN A 775 -11.11 -25.13 23.70
CA ASN A 775 -11.86 -25.88 22.69
C ASN A 775 -12.25 -24.96 21.55
N ILE A 776 -12.22 -25.46 20.32
CA ILE A 776 -12.66 -24.71 19.15
C ILE A 776 -14.19 -24.60 19.19
N VAL A 777 -14.70 -23.37 19.19
CA VAL A 777 -16.14 -23.06 19.18
C VAL A 777 -16.61 -22.78 17.76
N LYS A 778 -15.76 -22.14 16.95
CA LYS A 778 -16.12 -21.71 15.59
C LYS A 778 -14.87 -21.41 14.76
N TRP A 779 -14.94 -21.55 13.45
CA TRP A 779 -13.93 -21.10 12.50
C TRP A 779 -14.41 -19.85 11.78
N TYR A 780 -13.52 -18.88 11.61
CA TYR A 780 -13.75 -17.67 10.83
C TYR A 780 -12.78 -17.63 9.68
N GLY A 781 -13.30 -17.58 8.46
CA GLY A 781 -12.49 -17.55 7.25
C GLY A 781 -12.88 -16.44 6.29
N PHE A 782 -11.92 -16.02 5.48
CA PHE A 782 -12.15 -15.09 4.39
C PHE A 782 -11.31 -15.45 3.17
N LEU A 783 -11.80 -15.06 2.00
CA LEU A 783 -11.12 -15.20 0.72
C LEU A 783 -11.03 -13.85 0.04
N VAL A 784 -9.84 -13.53 -0.48
CA VAL A 784 -9.58 -12.34 -1.30
C VAL A 784 -9.10 -12.73 -2.68
N ASP A 785 -9.58 -12.01 -3.69
CA ASP A 785 -9.18 -12.22 -5.09
C ASP A 785 -7.74 -11.75 -5.27
N ILE A 786 -6.88 -12.63 -5.75
CA ILE A 786 -5.45 -12.38 -5.95
C ILE A 786 -5.05 -12.53 -7.42
N GLU A 787 -6.00 -12.58 -8.34
CA GLU A 787 -5.74 -12.74 -9.77
C GLU A 787 -4.81 -11.65 -10.31
N ASP A 788 -5.05 -10.39 -9.95
CA ASP A 788 -4.23 -9.26 -10.40
C ASP A 788 -2.81 -9.35 -9.83
N ARG A 789 -2.66 -9.86 -8.59
CA ARG A 789 -1.36 -10.12 -7.98
C ARG A 789 -0.61 -11.23 -8.72
N LYS A 790 -1.28 -12.34 -9.05
CA LYS A 790 -0.68 -13.46 -9.81
C LYS A 790 -0.22 -13.02 -11.20
N ARG A 791 -1.04 -12.23 -11.92
CA ARG A 791 -0.65 -11.66 -13.22
C ARG A 791 0.55 -10.72 -13.12
N ALA A 792 0.61 -9.91 -12.06
CA ALA A 792 1.75 -9.01 -11.82
C ALA A 792 3.03 -9.78 -11.48
N GLU A 793 2.95 -10.83 -10.66
CA GLU A 793 4.07 -11.73 -10.35
C GLU A 793 4.61 -12.40 -11.62
N GLU A 794 3.74 -12.92 -12.48
CA GLU A 794 4.13 -13.56 -13.74
C GLU A 794 4.73 -12.57 -14.75
N ALA A 795 4.15 -11.36 -14.87
CA ALA A 795 4.70 -10.28 -15.68
C ALA A 795 6.08 -9.83 -15.17
N LEU A 796 6.26 -9.73 -13.85
CA LEU A 796 7.56 -9.41 -13.24
C LEU A 796 8.59 -10.49 -13.53
N HIS A 797 8.23 -11.78 -13.38
CA HIS A 797 9.13 -12.88 -13.70
C HIS A 797 9.57 -12.86 -15.17
N LYS A 798 8.62 -12.59 -16.09
CA LYS A 798 8.91 -12.44 -17.52
C LYS A 798 9.84 -11.26 -17.80
N ALA A 799 9.57 -10.10 -17.19
CA ALA A 799 10.40 -8.90 -17.32
C ALA A 799 11.82 -9.11 -16.74
N GLN A 800 11.95 -9.80 -15.60
CA GLN A 800 13.25 -10.16 -15.03
C GLN A 800 14.03 -11.10 -15.93
N ALA A 801 13.37 -12.11 -16.51
CA ALA A 801 14.00 -13.02 -17.47
C ALA A 801 14.48 -12.30 -18.74
N GLU A 802 13.70 -11.33 -19.23
CA GLU A 802 14.06 -10.48 -20.36
C GLU A 802 15.21 -9.52 -20.02
N LEU A 803 15.18 -8.86 -18.86
CA LEU A 803 16.27 -7.99 -18.38
C LEU A 803 17.58 -8.78 -18.19
N ALA A 804 17.52 -9.98 -17.60
CA ALA A 804 18.68 -10.85 -17.48
C ALA A 804 19.24 -11.25 -18.86
N HIS A 805 18.37 -11.45 -19.86
CA HIS A 805 18.78 -11.71 -21.23
C HIS A 805 19.44 -10.48 -21.88
N VAL A 806 18.84 -9.29 -21.76
CA VAL A 806 19.39 -8.04 -22.26
C VAL A 806 20.73 -7.73 -21.60
N ALA A 807 20.84 -7.85 -20.27
CA ALA A 807 22.09 -7.65 -19.54
C ALA A 807 23.21 -8.59 -20.02
N ARG A 808 22.89 -9.87 -20.31
CA ARG A 808 23.84 -10.83 -20.92
C ARG A 808 24.30 -10.35 -22.30
N VAL A 809 23.39 -9.90 -23.15
CA VAL A 809 23.70 -9.40 -24.51
C VAL A 809 24.50 -8.09 -24.46
N THR A 810 24.15 -7.16 -23.58
CA THR A 810 24.86 -5.87 -23.42
C THR A 810 26.28 -6.04 -22.88
N THR A 811 26.47 -6.91 -21.88
CA THR A 811 27.81 -7.25 -21.36
C THR A 811 28.68 -7.84 -22.48
N MET A 812 28.09 -8.60 -23.39
CA MET A 812 28.77 -9.15 -24.56
C MET A 812 29.13 -8.09 -25.61
N GLY A 813 28.28 -7.07 -25.81
CA GLY A 813 28.56 -5.94 -26.71
C GLY A 813 29.86 -5.22 -26.35
N ALA A 814 30.14 -5.06 -25.05
CA ALA A 814 31.39 -4.48 -24.55
C ALA A 814 32.64 -5.36 -24.78
N LEU A 815 32.47 -6.65 -25.07
CA LEU A 815 33.54 -7.66 -25.19
C LEU A 815 33.79 -8.13 -26.62
N THR A 816 33.10 -7.54 -27.60
CA THR A 816 33.24 -7.84 -29.03
C THR A 816 34.70 -7.85 -29.49
N SER A 817 35.51 -6.91 -28.99
CA SER A 817 36.94 -6.81 -29.32
C SER A 817 37.76 -7.98 -28.74
N SER A 818 37.46 -8.43 -27.52
CA SER A 818 38.15 -9.55 -26.88
C SER A 818 37.80 -10.90 -27.53
N ILE A 819 36.53 -11.11 -27.85
CA ILE A 819 36.06 -12.32 -28.55
C ILE A 819 36.68 -12.39 -29.96
N ALA A 820 36.69 -11.27 -30.67
CA ALA A 820 37.35 -11.19 -31.97
C ALA A 820 38.86 -11.50 -31.85
N HIS A 821 39.52 -11.01 -30.80
CA HIS A 821 40.94 -11.27 -30.58
C HIS A 821 41.22 -12.76 -30.31
N GLU A 822 40.45 -13.42 -29.43
CA GLU A 822 40.64 -14.84 -29.10
C GLU A 822 40.28 -15.80 -30.24
N VAL A 823 39.27 -15.49 -31.06
CA VAL A 823 38.92 -16.31 -32.23
C VAL A 823 39.95 -16.13 -33.35
N ASN A 824 40.45 -14.90 -33.53
CA ASN A 824 41.41 -14.60 -34.60
C ASN A 824 42.81 -15.20 -34.33
N GLN A 825 43.23 -15.36 -33.07
CA GLN A 825 44.53 -15.95 -32.73
C GLN A 825 44.74 -17.36 -33.32
N PRO A 826 43.89 -18.38 -33.03
CA PRO A 826 44.04 -19.71 -33.61
C PRO A 826 43.82 -19.71 -35.13
N LEU A 827 42.91 -18.88 -35.65
CA LEU A 827 42.70 -18.77 -37.10
C LEU A 827 43.93 -18.22 -37.84
N ALA A 828 44.61 -17.22 -37.27
CA ALA A 828 45.87 -16.71 -37.82
C ALA A 828 46.98 -17.76 -37.76
N ALA A 829 47.04 -18.56 -36.70
CA ALA A 829 47.96 -19.68 -36.57
C ALA A 829 47.69 -20.77 -37.62
N VAL A 830 46.42 -21.11 -37.88
CA VAL A 830 46.01 -22.02 -38.96
C VAL A 830 46.54 -21.54 -40.32
N VAL A 831 46.31 -20.27 -40.67
CA VAL A 831 46.77 -19.71 -41.95
C VAL A 831 48.30 -19.71 -42.06
N THR A 832 49.00 -19.38 -40.97
CA THR A 832 50.47 -19.35 -40.95
C THR A 832 51.06 -20.74 -41.11
N ASN A 833 50.54 -21.73 -40.36
CA ASN A 833 50.98 -23.12 -40.45
C ASN A 833 50.64 -23.74 -41.83
N ALA A 834 49.51 -23.37 -42.44
CA ALA A 834 49.15 -23.80 -43.79
C ALA A 834 50.14 -23.32 -44.84
N ASN A 835 50.53 -22.04 -44.78
CA ASN A 835 51.55 -21.48 -45.67
C ASN A 835 52.92 -22.14 -45.48
N ALA A 836 53.32 -22.42 -44.23
CA ALA A 836 54.55 -23.12 -43.92
C ALA A 836 54.54 -24.56 -44.46
N ALA A 837 53.44 -25.30 -44.29
CA ALA A 837 53.26 -26.64 -44.83
C ALA A 837 53.37 -26.65 -46.37
N LEU A 838 52.74 -25.69 -47.05
CA LEU A 838 52.86 -25.53 -48.51
C LEU A 838 54.31 -25.25 -48.93
N HIS A 839 55.06 -24.46 -48.15
CA HIS A 839 56.46 -24.16 -48.44
C HIS A 839 57.37 -25.39 -48.28
N TRP A 840 57.17 -26.19 -47.24
CA TRP A 840 57.92 -27.43 -47.01
C TRP A 840 57.62 -28.51 -48.06
N LEU A 841 56.38 -28.56 -48.56
CA LEU A 841 55.98 -29.44 -49.67
C LEU A 841 56.58 -29.00 -51.01
N ALA A 842 56.79 -27.69 -51.20
CA ALA A 842 57.36 -27.13 -52.43
C ALA A 842 58.90 -27.08 -52.45
N SER A 843 59.55 -27.43 -51.35
CA SER A 843 61.03 -27.47 -51.24
C SER A 843 61.60 -28.68 -52.00
N GLU A 844 62.85 -28.59 -52.49
CA GLU A 844 63.54 -29.71 -53.16
C GLU A 844 64.80 -30.17 -52.38
N PRO A 845 64.82 -31.39 -51.81
CA PRO A 845 63.70 -32.35 -51.74
C PRO A 845 62.61 -31.91 -50.73
N PRO A 846 61.35 -32.35 -50.91
CA PRO A 846 60.25 -32.00 -50.01
C PRO A 846 60.48 -32.51 -48.60
N ASN A 847 60.25 -31.66 -47.59
CA ASN A 847 60.34 -32.07 -46.18
C ASN A 847 58.96 -32.51 -45.67
N LEU A 848 58.65 -33.80 -45.89
CA LEU A 848 57.36 -34.39 -45.53
C LEU A 848 57.12 -34.45 -44.02
N ASP A 849 58.18 -34.57 -43.21
CA ASP A 849 58.05 -34.64 -41.75
C ASP A 849 57.62 -33.29 -41.16
N GLU A 850 58.27 -32.20 -41.57
CA GLU A 850 57.88 -30.84 -41.16
C GLU A 850 56.51 -30.44 -41.70
N ALA A 851 56.19 -30.80 -42.95
CA ALA A 851 54.88 -30.57 -43.53
C ALA A 851 53.77 -31.31 -42.75
N ARG A 852 54.02 -32.55 -42.33
CA ARG A 852 53.07 -33.32 -41.52
C ARG A 852 52.89 -32.69 -40.13
N GLU A 853 53.97 -32.28 -39.46
CA GLU A 853 53.88 -31.62 -38.15
C GLU A 853 53.10 -30.30 -38.21
N THR A 854 53.31 -29.49 -39.27
CA THR A 854 52.55 -28.24 -39.46
C THR A 854 51.07 -28.49 -39.75
N VAL A 855 50.73 -29.54 -40.50
CA VAL A 855 49.31 -29.95 -40.70
C VAL A 855 48.67 -30.41 -39.38
N GLU A 856 49.39 -31.14 -38.52
CA GLU A 856 48.90 -31.49 -37.18
C GLU A 856 48.70 -30.26 -36.28
N ARG A 857 49.49 -29.20 -36.44
CA ARG A 857 49.26 -27.91 -35.76
C ARG A 857 48.00 -27.22 -36.27
N ILE A 858 47.75 -27.21 -37.57
CA ILE A 858 46.51 -26.67 -38.18
C ILE A 858 45.27 -27.35 -37.59
N VAL A 859 45.26 -28.68 -37.51
CA VAL A 859 44.12 -29.44 -36.96
C VAL A 859 43.88 -29.06 -35.49
N ARG A 860 44.94 -28.94 -34.69
CA ARG A 860 44.86 -28.50 -33.29
C ARG A 860 44.31 -27.09 -33.14
N ASP A 861 44.80 -26.14 -33.93
CA ASP A 861 44.35 -24.74 -33.89
C ASP A 861 42.90 -24.60 -34.38
N GLY A 862 42.49 -25.41 -35.37
CA GLY A 862 41.10 -25.52 -35.82
C GLY A 862 40.15 -26.02 -34.72
N HIS A 863 40.55 -27.06 -33.98
CA HIS A 863 39.78 -27.53 -32.82
C HIS A 863 39.70 -26.46 -31.72
N ARG A 864 40.80 -25.75 -31.45
CA ARG A 864 40.86 -24.66 -30.45
C ARG A 864 39.91 -23.51 -30.81
N ALA A 865 39.86 -23.11 -32.09
CA ALA A 865 38.89 -22.12 -32.57
C ALA A 865 37.43 -22.60 -32.38
N GLY A 866 37.16 -23.88 -32.66
CA GLY A 866 35.85 -24.50 -32.45
C GLY A 866 35.40 -24.50 -30.99
N GLU A 867 36.31 -24.77 -30.05
CA GLU A 867 36.01 -24.69 -28.61
C GLU A 867 35.68 -23.26 -28.15
N VAL A 868 36.43 -22.25 -28.61
CA VAL A 868 36.16 -20.84 -28.27
C VAL A 868 34.76 -20.44 -28.76
N ILE A 869 34.42 -20.80 -30.00
CA ILE A 869 33.09 -20.55 -30.57
C ILE A 869 32.00 -21.31 -29.81
N GLY A 870 32.26 -22.56 -29.38
CA GLY A 870 31.35 -23.35 -28.57
C GLY A 870 31.02 -22.69 -27.23
N ARG A 871 32.03 -22.14 -26.55
CA ARG A 871 31.85 -21.40 -25.28
C ARG A 871 31.06 -20.11 -25.47
N VAL A 872 31.32 -19.35 -26.54
CA VAL A 872 30.55 -18.14 -26.89
C VAL A 872 29.08 -18.49 -27.22
N ARG A 873 28.84 -19.57 -27.95
CA ARG A 873 27.48 -20.00 -28.31
C ARG A 873 26.68 -20.49 -27.09
N ALA A 874 27.33 -21.15 -26.13
CA ALA A 874 26.69 -21.59 -24.88
C ALA A 874 26.20 -20.40 -24.04
N LEU A 875 26.93 -19.27 -24.04
CA LEU A 875 26.54 -18.03 -23.38
C LEU A 875 25.31 -17.36 -24.01
N LEU A 876 25.05 -17.61 -25.30
CA LEU A 876 23.97 -16.98 -26.08
C LEU A 876 22.66 -17.79 -26.10
N LYS A 877 22.69 -19.07 -25.70
CA LYS A 877 21.52 -19.93 -25.82
C LYS A 877 20.48 -19.58 -24.75
N LYS A 878 19.30 -19.13 -25.19
CA LYS A 878 18.09 -19.02 -24.36
C LYS A 878 17.65 -20.42 -23.99
N THR A 879 18.04 -20.91 -22.82
CA THR A 879 17.57 -22.20 -22.32
C THR A 879 16.40 -21.92 -21.40
N VAL A 880 15.21 -22.34 -21.83
CA VAL A 880 14.11 -22.56 -20.90
C VAL A 880 14.58 -23.70 -20.00
N THR A 881 14.80 -23.40 -18.73
CA THR A 881 15.28 -24.38 -17.75
C THR A 881 14.19 -25.43 -17.56
N VAL A 882 14.42 -26.66 -18.01
CA VAL A 882 13.53 -27.79 -17.74
C VAL A 882 14.03 -28.41 -16.44
N THR A 883 13.43 -28.02 -15.33
CA THR A 883 13.70 -28.60 -14.01
C THR A 883 13.16 -30.02 -13.94
N ALA A 884 14.03 -30.99 -13.68
CA ALA A 884 13.68 -32.40 -13.44
C ALA A 884 14.34 -32.89 -12.14
N GLN A 885 13.94 -34.07 -11.64
CA GLN A 885 14.68 -34.72 -10.55
C GLN A 885 16.02 -35.26 -11.09
N VAL A 886 17.12 -34.86 -10.45
CA VAL A 886 18.49 -35.21 -10.86
C VAL A 886 19.18 -35.96 -9.73
N ASP A 887 19.71 -37.14 -10.06
CA ASP A 887 20.69 -37.85 -9.23
C ASP A 887 22.07 -37.19 -9.38
N LEU A 888 22.52 -36.50 -8.32
CA LEU A 888 23.82 -35.80 -8.30
C LEU A 888 25.01 -36.77 -8.29
N ASN A 889 24.91 -37.92 -7.63
CA ASN A 889 26.02 -38.87 -7.59
C ASN A 889 26.23 -39.49 -8.97
N GLY A 890 25.15 -39.94 -9.62
CA GLY A 890 25.20 -40.40 -11.00
C GLY A 890 25.72 -39.32 -11.95
N LEU A 891 25.39 -38.05 -11.72
CA LEU A 891 25.91 -36.94 -12.52
C LEU A 891 27.42 -36.73 -12.32
N VAL A 892 27.92 -36.86 -11.10
CA VAL A 892 29.36 -36.80 -10.80
C VAL A 892 30.09 -37.95 -11.50
N GLU A 893 29.55 -39.16 -11.45
CA GLU A 893 30.13 -40.33 -12.13
C GLU A 893 30.19 -40.14 -13.65
N ASP A 894 29.10 -39.64 -14.26
CA ASP A 894 29.06 -39.29 -15.69
C ASP A 894 30.11 -38.23 -16.04
N SER A 895 30.23 -37.16 -15.23
CA SER A 895 31.23 -36.12 -15.43
C SER A 895 32.66 -36.66 -15.32
N VAL A 896 32.92 -37.57 -14.37
CA VAL A 896 34.23 -38.22 -14.21
C VAL A 896 34.56 -39.07 -15.43
N ALA A 897 33.60 -39.81 -15.97
CA ALA A 897 33.79 -40.62 -17.18
C ALA A 897 34.24 -39.75 -18.38
N LEU A 898 33.66 -38.57 -18.54
CA LEU A 898 34.01 -37.62 -19.62
C LEU A 898 35.44 -37.09 -19.53
N VAL A 899 36.00 -36.92 -18.32
CA VAL A 899 37.34 -36.34 -18.12
C VAL A 899 38.45 -37.38 -17.95
N GLN A 900 38.15 -38.68 -17.95
CA GLN A 900 39.14 -39.74 -17.69
C GLN A 900 40.38 -39.66 -18.60
N GLY A 901 40.19 -39.34 -19.89
CA GLY A 901 41.29 -39.21 -20.84
C GLY A 901 42.27 -38.10 -20.44
N GLU A 902 41.74 -36.96 -20.00
CA GLU A 902 42.53 -35.79 -19.65
C GLU A 902 43.18 -35.93 -18.26
N VAL A 903 42.53 -36.65 -17.34
CA VAL A 903 43.09 -37.07 -16.04
C VAL A 903 44.32 -37.96 -16.25
N ARG A 904 44.23 -38.95 -17.15
CA ARG A 904 45.39 -39.81 -17.51
C ARG A 904 46.51 -39.00 -18.16
N ARG A 905 46.16 -38.10 -19.09
CA ARG A 905 47.12 -37.25 -19.80
C ARG A 905 47.94 -36.37 -18.85
N HIS A 906 47.29 -35.81 -17.83
CA HIS A 906 47.92 -34.93 -16.84
C HIS A 906 48.49 -35.66 -15.61
N ARG A 907 48.41 -37.00 -15.57
CA ARG A 907 48.85 -37.85 -14.44
C ARG A 907 48.23 -37.44 -13.11
N ILE A 908 46.93 -37.15 -13.13
CA ILE A 908 46.16 -36.76 -11.95
C ILE A 908 45.51 -38.01 -11.36
N LEU A 909 45.59 -38.18 -10.05
CA LEU A 909 44.87 -39.20 -9.31
C LEU A 909 43.49 -38.66 -8.94
N LEU A 910 42.47 -39.06 -9.69
CA LEU A 910 41.08 -38.70 -9.40
C LEU A 910 40.47 -39.71 -8.40
N ARG A 911 39.87 -39.22 -7.32
CA ARG A 911 39.16 -40.01 -6.31
C ARG A 911 37.74 -39.47 -6.12
N THR A 912 36.79 -40.36 -5.87
CA THR A 912 35.40 -40.02 -5.54
C THR A 912 35.06 -40.58 -4.15
N GLU A 913 34.41 -39.77 -3.31
CA GLU A 913 33.89 -40.13 -2.00
C GLU A 913 32.42 -39.70 -1.95
N LEU A 914 31.53 -40.52 -2.48
CA LEU A 914 30.11 -40.18 -2.66
C LEU A 914 29.26 -40.80 -1.55
N ALA A 915 28.35 -40.01 -0.96
CA ALA A 915 27.41 -40.51 0.05
C ALA A 915 26.36 -41.43 -0.59
N HIS A 916 26.07 -42.58 0.02
CA HIS A 916 25.15 -43.58 -0.56
C HIS A 916 23.68 -43.12 -0.65
N ASP A 917 23.23 -42.22 0.24
CA ASP A 917 21.82 -41.81 0.36
C ASP A 917 21.64 -40.29 0.13
N LEU A 918 22.19 -39.77 -0.97
CA LEU A 918 22.00 -38.36 -1.33
C LEU A 918 20.60 -38.16 -1.96
N PRO A 919 19.76 -37.24 -1.47
CA PRO A 919 18.45 -36.99 -2.06
C PRO A 919 18.57 -36.44 -3.49
N HIS A 920 17.57 -36.75 -4.32
CA HIS A 920 17.44 -36.16 -5.65
C HIS A 920 17.25 -34.65 -5.52
N VAL A 921 17.85 -33.89 -6.44
CA VAL A 921 17.73 -32.43 -6.48
C VAL A 921 16.90 -32.00 -7.68
N ALA A 922 16.12 -30.94 -7.54
CA ALA A 922 15.39 -30.37 -8.66
C ALA A 922 16.33 -29.49 -9.50
N GLY A 923 16.55 -29.85 -10.76
CA GLY A 923 17.40 -29.05 -11.63
C GLY A 923 17.53 -29.50 -13.07
N ASP A 924 18.21 -28.68 -13.87
CA ASP A 924 18.58 -28.98 -15.23
C ASP A 924 19.86 -29.83 -15.23
N ARG A 925 19.74 -31.10 -15.61
CA ARG A 925 20.84 -32.07 -15.63
C ARG A 925 22.05 -31.55 -16.43
N VAL A 926 21.82 -30.88 -17.55
CA VAL A 926 22.90 -30.40 -18.45
C VAL A 926 23.65 -29.25 -17.79
N GLN A 927 22.93 -28.30 -17.19
CA GLN A 927 23.55 -27.17 -16.50
C GLN A 927 24.34 -27.62 -15.26
N LEU A 928 23.80 -28.55 -14.47
CA LEU A 928 24.50 -29.10 -13.31
C LEU A 928 25.75 -29.91 -13.73
N GLN A 929 25.68 -30.67 -14.83
CA GLN A 929 26.84 -31.38 -15.37
C GLN A 929 27.94 -30.40 -15.82
N GLN A 930 27.55 -29.26 -16.41
CA GLN A 930 28.47 -28.19 -16.80
C GLN A 930 29.18 -27.59 -15.58
N VAL A 931 28.50 -27.42 -14.44
CA VAL A 931 29.15 -26.95 -13.20
C VAL A 931 30.23 -27.93 -12.76
N ILE A 932 29.90 -29.22 -12.66
CA ILE A 932 30.83 -30.26 -12.21
C ILE A 932 32.05 -30.33 -13.14
N LEU A 933 31.84 -30.35 -14.45
CA LEU A 933 32.93 -30.37 -15.44
C LEU A 933 33.82 -29.13 -15.34
N ASN A 934 33.25 -27.94 -15.16
CA ASN A 934 34.03 -26.71 -15.01
C ASN A 934 34.90 -26.71 -13.74
N LEU A 935 34.35 -27.20 -12.61
CA LEU A 935 35.12 -27.29 -11.36
C LEU A 935 36.26 -28.31 -11.48
N VAL A 936 35.98 -29.47 -12.07
CA VAL A 936 36.99 -30.53 -12.33
C VAL A 936 38.10 -30.03 -13.24
N MET A 937 37.75 -29.41 -14.37
CA MET A 937 38.72 -28.84 -15.31
C MET A 937 39.56 -27.73 -14.66
N ASN A 938 38.94 -26.87 -13.83
CA ASN A 938 39.66 -25.83 -13.10
C ASN A 938 40.69 -26.42 -12.13
N GLY A 939 40.34 -27.48 -11.40
CA GLY A 939 41.26 -28.20 -10.51
C GLY A 939 42.41 -28.86 -11.27
N MET A 940 42.13 -29.47 -12.42
CA MET A 940 43.16 -30.06 -13.28
C MET A 940 44.16 -29.02 -13.81
N GLU A 941 43.66 -27.88 -14.28
CA GLU A 941 44.50 -26.78 -14.74
C GLU A 941 45.37 -26.20 -13.63
N ALA A 942 44.84 -26.07 -12.41
CA ALA A 942 45.58 -25.58 -11.24
C ALA A 942 46.75 -26.50 -10.84
N MET A 943 46.74 -27.76 -11.30
CA MET A 943 47.79 -28.75 -11.06
C MET A 943 48.74 -28.95 -12.24
N LYS A 944 48.55 -28.24 -13.37
CA LYS A 944 49.30 -28.49 -14.61
C LYS A 944 50.82 -28.33 -14.45
N THR A 945 51.26 -27.32 -13.72
CA THR A 945 52.67 -26.96 -13.48
C THR A 945 53.28 -27.61 -12.22
N ILE A 946 52.49 -28.37 -11.49
CA ILE A 946 52.86 -28.91 -10.18
C ILE A 946 53.71 -30.18 -10.33
N ALA A 947 54.92 -30.19 -9.76
CA ALA A 947 55.86 -31.31 -9.82
C ALA A 947 56.40 -31.74 -8.45
N ASP A 948 56.17 -30.95 -7.41
CA ASP A 948 56.65 -31.11 -6.04
C ASP A 948 55.73 -31.97 -5.16
N ARG A 949 54.57 -32.39 -5.69
CA ARG A 949 53.52 -33.08 -4.93
C ARG A 949 52.65 -33.99 -5.81
N PRO A 950 52.02 -35.03 -5.25
CA PRO A 950 51.01 -35.82 -5.96
C PRO A 950 49.88 -34.92 -6.44
N ARG A 951 49.48 -35.05 -7.71
CA ARG A 951 48.34 -34.32 -8.28
C ARG A 951 47.07 -35.11 -7.97
N VAL A 952 46.32 -34.69 -6.96
CA VAL A 952 45.10 -35.38 -6.53
C VAL A 952 43.89 -34.48 -6.77
N LEU A 953 42.85 -35.03 -7.39
CA LEU A 953 41.54 -34.41 -7.51
C LEU A 953 40.54 -35.28 -6.74
N LEU A 954 39.93 -34.76 -5.68
CA LEU A 954 38.93 -35.48 -4.89
C LEU A 954 37.57 -34.82 -5.07
N ILE A 955 36.56 -35.59 -5.49
CA ILE A 955 35.16 -35.17 -5.52
C ILE A 955 34.43 -35.88 -4.39
N ARG A 956 33.82 -35.11 -3.49
CA ARG A 956 33.08 -35.63 -2.34
C ARG A 956 31.62 -35.15 -2.38
N SER A 957 30.67 -36.02 -2.07
CA SER A 957 29.27 -35.62 -1.84
C SER A 957 28.82 -35.99 -0.42
N ARG A 958 28.02 -35.13 0.20
CA ARG A 958 27.44 -35.32 1.55
C ARG A 958 26.20 -34.46 1.76
N LEU A 959 25.43 -34.73 2.80
CA LEU A 959 24.39 -33.81 3.26
C LEU A 959 25.01 -32.74 4.16
N ASP A 960 24.64 -31.48 3.94
CA ASP A 960 24.99 -30.38 4.84
C ASP A 960 23.99 -30.27 6.01
N ALA A 961 24.29 -29.44 7.02
CA ALA A 961 23.48 -29.26 8.24
C ALA A 961 22.02 -28.82 7.97
N SER A 962 21.72 -28.32 6.77
CA SER A 962 20.38 -27.92 6.33
C SER A 962 19.67 -28.98 5.46
N GLU A 963 20.11 -30.23 5.49
CA GLU A 963 19.63 -31.33 4.63
C GLU A 963 19.73 -31.05 3.12
N ALA A 964 20.63 -30.14 2.72
CA ALA A 964 20.93 -29.86 1.32
C ALA A 964 22.05 -30.78 0.82
N ALA A 965 21.98 -31.19 -0.45
CA ALA A 965 23.04 -31.97 -1.09
C ALA A 965 24.26 -31.08 -1.35
N LEU A 966 25.40 -31.42 -0.73
CA LEU A 966 26.67 -30.71 -0.84
C LEU A 966 27.64 -31.53 -1.71
N VAL A 967 28.26 -30.86 -2.69
CA VAL A 967 29.35 -31.42 -3.51
C VAL A 967 30.61 -30.57 -3.32
N GLU A 968 31.73 -31.23 -3.04
CA GLU A 968 33.04 -30.62 -2.81
C GLU A 968 34.04 -31.15 -3.85
N VAL A 969 34.74 -30.25 -4.54
CA VAL A 969 35.83 -30.58 -5.48
C VAL A 969 37.12 -30.02 -4.90
N HIS A 970 38.02 -30.91 -4.52
CA HIS A 970 39.32 -30.61 -3.93
C HIS A 970 40.42 -30.81 -4.98
N ASP A 971 41.29 -29.83 -5.12
CA ASP A 971 42.54 -29.97 -5.85
C ASP A 971 43.75 -29.84 -4.92
N THR A 972 44.89 -30.35 -5.37
CA THR A 972 46.20 -30.14 -4.74
C THR A 972 47.07 -29.19 -5.57
N GLY A 973 46.46 -28.16 -6.17
CA GLY A 973 47.10 -27.18 -7.04
C GLY A 973 47.81 -26.05 -6.29
N VAL A 974 47.93 -24.90 -6.96
CA VAL A 974 48.57 -23.68 -6.42
C VAL A 974 47.78 -23.02 -5.28
N GLY A 975 46.48 -23.32 -5.16
CA GLY A 975 45.59 -22.79 -4.13
C GLY A 975 45.07 -21.37 -4.42
N LEU A 976 44.36 -20.81 -3.44
CA LEU A 976 43.74 -19.48 -3.50
C LEU A 976 44.35 -18.57 -2.43
N GLU A 977 44.72 -17.35 -2.82
CA GLU A 977 45.08 -16.30 -1.86
C GLU A 977 43.85 -15.85 -1.06
N PRO A 978 43.96 -15.57 0.25
CA PRO A 978 42.83 -15.21 1.11
C PRO A 978 42.00 -14.02 0.61
N GLN A 979 42.65 -13.05 -0.06
CA GLN A 979 42.00 -11.85 -0.60
C GLN A 979 41.25 -12.11 -1.93
N SER A 980 41.49 -13.26 -2.56
CA SER A 980 40.99 -13.60 -3.89
C SER A 980 39.84 -14.63 -3.85
N VAL A 981 39.51 -15.18 -2.67
CA VAL A 981 38.52 -16.27 -2.51
C VAL A 981 37.10 -15.88 -2.95
N GLU A 982 36.67 -14.64 -2.72
CA GLU A 982 35.37 -14.19 -3.23
C GLU A 982 35.46 -13.68 -4.67
N ARG A 983 36.60 -13.11 -5.05
CA ARG A 983 36.84 -12.50 -6.36
C ARG A 983 36.93 -13.53 -7.49
N VAL A 984 37.31 -14.79 -7.19
CA VAL A 984 37.32 -15.86 -8.21
C VAL A 984 35.97 -16.17 -8.84
N PHE A 985 34.87 -15.68 -8.27
CA PHE A 985 33.54 -15.79 -8.84
C PHE A 985 33.08 -14.52 -9.56
N GLU A 986 33.86 -13.44 -9.54
CA GLU A 986 33.61 -12.25 -10.35
C GLU A 986 33.87 -12.56 -11.83
N ALA A 987 32.97 -12.12 -12.70
CA ALA A 987 33.17 -12.24 -14.14
C ALA A 987 34.46 -11.50 -14.55
N PHE A 988 35.28 -12.14 -15.39
CA PHE A 988 36.57 -11.62 -15.90
C PHE A 988 37.71 -11.57 -14.88
N PHE A 989 37.50 -12.05 -13.66
CA PHE A 989 38.59 -12.24 -12.72
C PHE A 989 39.23 -13.62 -12.94
N THR A 990 40.54 -13.64 -13.19
CA THR A 990 41.32 -14.87 -13.35
C THR A 990 42.67 -14.73 -12.67
N THR A 991 43.15 -15.81 -12.07
CA THR A 991 44.53 -15.93 -11.57
C THR A 991 45.44 -16.63 -12.59
N LYS A 992 44.90 -17.01 -13.75
CA LYS A 992 45.58 -17.79 -14.80
C LYS A 992 45.99 -16.89 -15.97
N ALA A 993 47.16 -17.16 -16.55
CA ALA A 993 47.71 -16.40 -17.69
C ALA A 993 46.94 -16.58 -19.02
N GLU A 994 46.21 -17.69 -19.22
CA GLU A 994 45.43 -18.00 -20.44
C GLU A 994 43.93 -18.29 -20.14
N GLY A 995 43.28 -17.56 -19.22
CA GLY A 995 41.87 -17.81 -18.87
C GLY A 995 41.01 -16.56 -18.87
N LEU A 996 39.82 -16.61 -19.50
CA LEU A 996 38.92 -15.45 -19.58
C LEU A 996 38.22 -15.07 -18.26
N GLY A 997 38.40 -15.84 -17.17
CA GLY A 997 37.77 -15.56 -15.88
C GLY A 997 36.25 -15.72 -15.84
N MET A 998 35.65 -16.44 -16.79
CA MET A 998 34.17 -16.58 -16.87
C MET A 998 33.62 -17.89 -16.30
N GLY A 999 34.42 -18.97 -16.26
CA GLY A 999 33.91 -20.31 -15.91
C GLY A 999 33.29 -20.40 -14.51
N LEU A 1000 33.94 -19.81 -13.50
CA LEU A 1000 33.46 -19.83 -12.12
C LEU A 1000 32.27 -18.89 -11.88
N ALA A 1001 32.20 -17.75 -12.59
CA ALA A 1001 31.04 -16.87 -12.57
C ALA A 1001 29.79 -17.55 -13.16
N ILE A 1002 29.96 -18.32 -14.25
CA ILE A 1002 28.88 -19.14 -14.83
C ILE A 1002 28.45 -20.24 -13.85
N CYS A 1003 29.40 -20.92 -13.20
CA CYS A 1003 29.08 -21.90 -12.17
C CYS A 1003 28.25 -21.31 -11.03
N ARG A 1004 28.60 -20.11 -10.55
CA ARG A 1004 27.84 -19.42 -9.49
C ARG A 1004 26.42 -19.10 -9.97
N SER A 1005 26.27 -18.54 -11.17
CA SER A 1005 24.96 -18.21 -11.73
C SER A 1005 24.08 -19.45 -11.94
N ILE A 1006 24.63 -20.59 -12.37
CA ILE A 1006 23.86 -21.83 -12.53
C ILE A 1006 23.41 -22.34 -11.16
N ILE A 1007 24.30 -22.42 -10.17
CA ILE A 1007 23.96 -22.94 -8.84
C ILE A 1007 22.91 -22.06 -8.14
N GLU A 1008 23.04 -20.74 -8.22
CA GLU A 1008 22.07 -19.79 -7.66
C GLU A 1008 20.70 -19.89 -8.35
N ALA A 1009 20.67 -20.11 -9.67
CA ALA A 1009 19.42 -20.34 -10.41
C ALA A 1009 18.70 -21.64 -10.02
N HIS A 1010 19.39 -22.55 -9.34
CA HIS A 1010 18.85 -23.82 -8.82
C HIS A 1010 18.59 -23.77 -7.30
N GLY A 1011 18.53 -22.57 -6.71
CA GLY A 1011 18.29 -22.39 -5.27
C GLY A 1011 19.46 -22.81 -4.37
N GLY A 1012 20.64 -22.98 -4.97
CA GLY A 1012 21.86 -23.42 -4.30
C GLY A 1012 22.84 -22.29 -3.98
N ARG A 1013 23.99 -22.65 -3.39
CA ARG A 1013 25.10 -21.71 -3.13
C ARG A 1013 26.43 -22.31 -3.58
N LEU A 1014 27.30 -21.52 -4.22
CA LEU A 1014 28.67 -21.91 -4.60
C LEU A 1014 29.70 -21.01 -3.90
N TRP A 1015 30.73 -21.61 -3.28
CA TRP A 1015 31.84 -20.90 -2.66
C TRP A 1015 33.15 -21.69 -2.77
N ALA A 1016 34.26 -21.06 -2.36
CA ALA A 1016 35.59 -21.68 -2.35
C ALA A 1016 36.29 -21.46 -1.01
N ARG A 1017 37.28 -22.31 -0.72
CA ARG A 1017 38.21 -22.16 0.41
C ARG A 1017 39.57 -22.75 0.06
N THR A 1018 40.60 -22.41 0.83
CA THR A 1018 41.93 -23.00 0.68
C THR A 1018 41.92 -24.46 1.17
N ASN A 1019 42.61 -25.35 0.45
CA ASN A 1019 42.81 -26.75 0.83
C ASN A 1019 44.14 -26.87 1.57
N ASP A 1020 44.14 -27.42 2.78
CA ASP A 1020 45.32 -27.54 3.65
C ASP A 1020 45.91 -28.97 3.53
N PRO A 1021 47.22 -29.17 3.26
CA PRO A 1021 48.26 -28.16 3.11
C PRO A 1021 48.22 -27.40 1.77
N TRP A 1022 47.69 -28.00 0.71
CA TRP A 1022 47.89 -27.56 -0.67
C TRP A 1022 46.60 -27.56 -1.50
N GLY A 1023 46.38 -26.49 -2.28
CA GLY A 1023 45.33 -26.39 -3.29
C GLY A 1023 44.09 -25.61 -2.87
N ALA A 1024 42.97 -25.82 -3.57
CA ALA A 1024 41.68 -25.19 -3.29
C ALA A 1024 40.56 -26.21 -3.16
N VAL A 1025 39.48 -25.80 -2.51
CA VAL A 1025 38.23 -26.56 -2.42
C VAL A 1025 37.10 -25.69 -2.92
N PHE A 1026 36.44 -26.12 -3.99
CA PHE A 1026 35.22 -25.51 -4.52
C PHE A 1026 34.02 -26.33 -4.08
N GLN A 1027 32.99 -25.68 -3.57
CA GLN A 1027 31.88 -26.34 -2.88
C GLN A 1027 30.55 -25.73 -3.29
N PHE A 1028 29.56 -26.57 -3.60
CA PHE A 1028 28.20 -26.10 -3.82
C PHE A 1028 27.14 -26.93 -3.12
N THR A 1029 26.05 -26.26 -2.70
CA THR A 1029 24.84 -26.90 -2.16
C THR A 1029 23.68 -26.78 -3.12
N LEU A 1030 22.80 -27.78 -3.12
CA LEU A 1030 21.51 -27.75 -3.81
C LEU A 1030 20.40 -28.28 -2.88
N PRO A 1031 19.20 -27.67 -2.88
CA PRO A 1031 18.10 -28.11 -2.05
C PRO A 1031 17.55 -29.47 -2.54
N SER A 1032 17.14 -30.30 -1.58
CA SER A 1032 16.51 -31.59 -1.82
C SER A 1032 15.14 -31.39 -2.49
N ALA A 1033 14.84 -32.19 -3.51
CA ALA A 1033 13.52 -32.17 -4.13
C ALA A 1033 12.46 -32.73 -3.16
N PRO A 1034 11.26 -32.13 -3.06
CA PRO A 1034 10.17 -32.72 -2.30
C PRO A 1034 9.82 -34.10 -2.88
N ALA A 1035 9.63 -35.09 -2.02
CA ALA A 1035 9.31 -36.45 -2.43
C ALA A 1035 7.95 -36.49 -3.17
N GLU A 1036 7.96 -36.80 -4.47
CA GLU A 1036 6.74 -37.22 -5.18
C GLU A 1036 6.37 -38.62 -4.69
N ASN A 1037 5.13 -38.78 -4.21
CA ASN A 1037 4.54 -40.10 -3.99
C ASN A 1037 4.56 -40.86 -5.33
N ALA A 1038 5.19 -42.03 -5.34
CA ALA A 1038 5.30 -42.90 -6.50
C ALA A 1038 3.92 -43.15 -7.14
N PRO A 1039 3.83 -43.33 -8.48
CA PRO A 1039 2.59 -43.72 -9.14
C PRO A 1039 2.13 -45.06 -8.55
N GLY A 1040 0.94 -45.05 -7.93
CA GLY A 1040 0.36 -46.21 -7.28
C GLY A 1040 0.31 -47.42 -8.22
N GLU A 1041 0.75 -48.56 -7.71
CA GLU A 1041 0.47 -49.87 -8.26
C GLU A 1041 -1.04 -49.97 -8.57
N HIS A 1042 -1.36 -50.40 -9.78
CA HIS A 1042 -2.70 -50.79 -10.19
C HIS A 1042 -3.37 -51.66 -9.11
N PRO A 1043 -4.55 -51.30 -8.57
CA PRO A 1043 -5.34 -52.25 -7.83
C PRO A 1043 -5.95 -53.22 -8.85
N GLY A 1044 -5.58 -54.51 -8.72
CA GLY A 1044 -6.23 -55.59 -9.46
C GLY A 1044 -7.75 -55.60 -9.23
N PRO A 1045 -8.54 -56.16 -10.16
CA PRO A 1045 -9.98 -56.10 -10.09
C PRO A 1045 -10.48 -57.00 -8.94
N ALA A 1046 -11.27 -56.43 -8.03
CA ALA A 1046 -12.02 -57.17 -7.01
C ALA A 1046 -13.53 -57.06 -7.29
N PRO A 1047 -14.33 -58.05 -6.86
CA PRO A 1047 -15.41 -58.62 -7.65
C PRO A 1047 -16.74 -57.88 -7.55
N ALA A 1048 -17.56 -58.05 -8.57
CA ALA A 1048 -18.93 -57.57 -8.66
C ALA A 1048 -19.80 -58.09 -7.50
N VAL A 1049 -20.43 -57.14 -6.77
CA VAL A 1049 -21.76 -57.25 -6.16
C VAL A 1049 -22.44 -55.90 -6.29
#